data_AF-A0A937K1Y1-F1
#
_entry.id   AF-A0A937K1Y1-F1
#
_cell.length_a   1.000
_cell.length_b   1.000
_cell.length_c   1.000
_cell.angle_alpha   90.00
_cell.angle_beta   90.00
_cell.angle_gamma   90.00
#
_symmetry.space_group_name_H-M   'P 1'
#
loop_
_entity.id
_entity.type
_entity.pdbx_description
1 polymer ?
#
loop_
_entity_poly.entity_id
_entity_poly.type
_entity_poly.pdbx_seq_one_letter_code
_entity_poly.pdbx_strand_id
1 'polypeptide(L)'
;MIAKKALSRIIVALMLLIPLFSLAQTSNIYIGSTDQNIRGFGGMNFPRWISDLSTSQADKAFGTGAGQIGLSILRISVSPNRSDWALEVPTAQRARSHGAIVFGTPWSPPASMKTNGSTIKGQLRTDQYGAYANYLRDFANYMNTNGVPLFAVSVQNEPDFLPDYESCGWNPSQIRTFLDNNASVIPTRVMAPEVVHYNSSYMNTVAPSSQVDVIANHNYGGLPTRDPSGKEQWMTEHYTSSDRSANLWPDALLVGKEVHDFMVNGYSAYIWWYIRRSYGLLTEDGNVSKRGYVMSHFSKFVRPGFTRVRADATPTSGVSVSAYQDGNTLVFIAINQNSSSRNVTFNFSGNNVSNITKWETTASANVAQVNTYAGGGTFTNSLAGNSITTFRGTLGTSPGGSTSVWLEAECGEVGSLFQEQTGNSSSNNGYVSVESGNNSLSSAPGTTGRITYSFNVGESGSYTLWARVIAPNADDDSFWVQIDGGDWLNWNGIAPGATSWTWDDVSSYDLSSGNHTLTIGYREDGTLLDKLYITNTGQTPTGSGSPANNCGDDGGGSTGLVNNGIYEIEFQTDPGKVLDLRNGEDVNGAVLRPWERNGETAQQWIAIDAGNGNWRFVSKASASDRVIDLANGTTEIGTSIRLWENLTNSAQAWKVEPVSNGYYRVLSSLNTSRSWDVANCVMDGSVPLQLWDYYGTSCQLFKFNYISTSSARVSGAATLLAEEADTQQELMVYPNPSHSGEFNLVVKDMDNYDVTIFSTVGKVLFEQTGVKSDAGRLNTGLAEGVYILQVKGENGILTKKIQVN
;
A
#
# COMPACT_ATOMS: atom_id res chain seq x y z
N MET A 1 -22.61 77.28 33.52
CA MET A 1 -21.34 77.16 34.26
C MET A 1 -21.32 75.77 34.91
N ILE A 2 -20.47 74.87 34.39
CA ILE A 2 -19.81 73.72 35.08
C ILE A 2 -20.75 72.75 35.85
N ALA A 3 -21.12 71.55 35.36
CA ALA A 3 -20.33 70.32 35.15
C ALA A 3 -19.69 69.69 36.42
N LYS A 4 -20.15 68.48 36.82
CA LYS A 4 -19.37 67.28 37.26
C LYS A 4 -20.16 66.45 38.30
N LYS A 5 -20.55 65.22 37.90
CA LYS A 5 -20.06 63.88 38.38
C LYS A 5 -20.59 63.47 39.77
N ALA A 6 -21.11 62.27 40.01
CA ALA A 6 -20.96 60.99 39.34
C ALA A 6 -22.21 60.10 39.50
N LEU A 7 -22.62 59.45 38.40
CA LEU A 7 -23.54 58.31 38.36
C LEU A 7 -22.77 57.03 38.70
N SER A 8 -23.31 56.22 39.62
CA SER A 8 -22.93 54.80 39.74
C SER A 8 -23.84 53.98 38.84
N ARG A 9 -23.22 53.13 38.01
CA ARG A 9 -23.81 52.43 36.87
C ARG A 9 -24.43 51.10 37.31
N ILE A 10 -25.69 50.86 36.95
CA ILE A 10 -26.25 49.51 36.77
C ILE A 10 -26.03 49.17 35.29
N ILE A 11 -25.12 48.24 34.99
CA ILE A 11 -24.99 47.63 33.66
C ILE A 11 -25.66 46.26 33.76
N VAL A 12 -26.79 46.11 33.07
CA VAL A 12 -27.38 44.82 32.74
C VAL A 12 -26.48 44.17 31.69
N ALA A 13 -25.77 43.12 32.06
CA ALA A 13 -25.01 42.31 31.12
C ALA A 13 -25.96 41.34 30.42
N LEU A 14 -26.29 41.65 29.16
CA LEU A 14 -26.88 40.70 28.23
C LEU A 14 -25.76 39.69 27.86
N MET A 15 -25.68 38.56 28.58
CA MET A 15 -24.83 37.44 28.17
C MET A 15 -25.42 36.84 26.89
N LEU A 16 -24.88 37.23 25.73
CA LEU A 16 -24.97 36.43 24.53
C LEU A 16 -24.28 35.09 24.82
N LEU A 17 -25.06 34.02 24.94
CA LEU A 17 -24.59 32.65 24.75
C LEU A 17 -24.13 32.53 23.30
N ILE A 18 -22.86 32.85 23.04
CA ILE A 18 -22.16 32.32 21.87
C ILE A 18 -21.82 30.88 22.27
N PRO A 19 -22.33 29.85 21.57
CA PRO A 19 -21.82 28.51 21.77
C PRO A 19 -20.34 28.56 21.42
N LEU A 20 -19.48 28.37 22.42
CA LEU A 20 -18.08 28.01 22.19
C LEU A 20 -18.10 26.66 21.48
N PHE A 21 -18.17 26.69 20.15
CA PHE A 21 -17.89 25.52 19.34
C PHE A 21 -16.42 25.18 19.58
N SER A 22 -16.19 24.18 20.42
CA SER A 22 -14.94 23.46 20.49
C SER A 22 -14.64 22.96 19.08
N LEU A 23 -13.66 23.56 18.41
CA LEU A 23 -13.18 23.04 17.12
C LEU A 23 -12.80 21.57 17.34
N ALA A 24 -13.33 20.68 16.50
CA ALA A 24 -12.97 19.27 16.55
C ALA A 24 -11.47 19.13 16.30
N GLN A 25 -10.81 18.28 17.07
CA GLN A 25 -9.35 18.10 16.98
C GLN A 25 -9.05 17.19 15.80
N THR A 26 -8.11 17.59 14.95
CA THR A 26 -7.85 16.88 13.70
C THR A 26 -6.69 15.89 13.84
N SER A 27 -6.87 14.69 13.32
CA SER A 27 -5.80 13.72 13.04
C SER A 27 -5.75 13.51 11.53
N ASN A 28 -4.63 13.86 10.90
CA ASN A 28 -4.40 13.56 9.50
C ASN A 28 -3.98 12.08 9.36
N ILE A 29 -4.57 11.37 8.40
CA ILE A 29 -4.22 10.00 7.99
C ILE A 29 -3.80 10.08 6.52
N TYR A 30 -2.55 9.72 6.25
CA TYR A 30 -1.90 9.91 4.95
C TYR A 30 -1.99 8.63 4.11
N ILE A 31 -3.13 8.40 3.46
CA ILE A 31 -3.40 7.19 2.69
C ILE A 31 -2.36 7.02 1.58
N GLY A 32 -1.86 5.80 1.40
CA GLY A 32 -0.77 5.51 0.48
C GLY A 32 0.63 5.68 1.08
N SER A 33 0.80 6.35 2.22
CA SER A 33 2.08 6.27 2.95
C SER A 33 2.32 4.85 3.45
N THR A 34 3.55 4.37 3.32
CA THR A 34 3.95 3.03 3.78
C THR A 34 4.99 3.15 4.87
N ASP A 35 4.70 2.60 6.04
CA ASP A 35 5.69 2.35 7.08
C ASP A 35 5.98 0.84 7.11
N GLN A 36 5.95 0.19 8.28
CA GLN A 36 6.20 -1.25 8.37
C GLN A 36 4.98 -2.11 7.98
N ASN A 37 5.28 -3.29 7.42
CA ASN A 37 4.31 -4.36 7.29
C ASN A 37 3.95 -4.93 8.67
N ILE A 38 2.65 -5.15 8.90
CA ILE A 38 2.14 -5.78 10.11
C ILE A 38 2.17 -7.29 9.93
N ARG A 39 2.99 -7.92 10.76
CA ARG A 39 3.01 -9.38 10.88
C ARG A 39 1.85 -9.88 11.71
N GLY A 40 1.53 -9.18 12.80
CA GLY A 40 0.38 -9.53 13.62
C GLY A 40 0.59 -9.39 15.12
N PHE A 41 -0.34 -10.01 15.85
CA PHE A 41 -0.48 -9.83 17.28
C PHE A 41 -0.67 -11.19 17.92
N GLY A 42 -0.06 -11.41 19.07
CA GLY A 42 0.04 -12.75 19.62
C GLY A 42 0.10 -12.83 21.13
N GLY A 43 0.37 -14.06 21.59
CA GLY A 43 0.69 -14.33 22.98
C GLY A 43 1.42 -15.65 23.17
N MET A 44 1.92 -15.88 24.39
CA MET A 44 2.60 -17.09 24.80
C MET A 44 1.64 -18.19 25.25
N ASN A 45 1.92 -19.42 24.79
CA ASN A 45 1.48 -20.65 25.43
C ASN A 45 2.70 -21.36 26.02
N PHE A 46 2.64 -21.76 27.31
CA PHE A 46 3.77 -22.36 27.99
C PHE A 46 3.34 -23.56 28.86
N PRO A 47 3.02 -24.72 28.23
CA PRO A 47 2.41 -25.87 28.89
C PRO A 47 3.27 -26.54 29.98
N ARG A 48 4.59 -26.27 30.00
CA ARG A 48 5.49 -26.76 31.07
C ARG A 48 5.40 -25.95 32.36
N TRP A 49 5.03 -24.66 32.28
CA TRP A 49 4.99 -23.75 33.44
C TRP A 49 3.57 -23.46 33.92
N ILE A 50 2.61 -23.44 33.00
CA ILE A 50 1.18 -23.32 33.28
C ILE A 50 0.42 -24.35 32.45
N SER A 51 -0.86 -24.63 32.76
CA SER A 51 -1.63 -25.58 31.95
C SER A 51 -1.75 -25.10 30.50
N ASP A 52 -1.70 -26.03 29.55
CA ASP A 52 -1.96 -25.75 28.13
C ASP A 52 -3.33 -25.08 27.92
N LEU A 53 -3.50 -24.38 26.80
CA LEU A 53 -4.81 -23.91 26.36
C LEU A 53 -5.68 -25.11 25.98
N SER A 54 -6.92 -25.14 26.45
CA SER A 54 -7.91 -26.07 25.89
C SER A 54 -8.23 -25.68 24.44
N THR A 55 -8.79 -26.60 23.65
CA THR A 55 -9.24 -26.31 22.27
C THR A 55 -10.15 -25.09 22.22
N SER A 56 -11.09 -24.97 23.15
CA SER A 56 -12.01 -23.82 23.25
C SER A 56 -11.28 -22.52 23.57
N GLN A 57 -10.26 -22.56 24.43
CA GLN A 57 -9.44 -21.40 24.75
C GLN A 57 -8.58 -20.98 23.55
N ALA A 58 -7.97 -21.94 22.84
CA ALA A 58 -7.24 -21.68 21.60
C ALA A 58 -8.17 -21.08 20.53
N ASP A 59 -9.40 -21.56 20.39
CA ASP A 59 -10.39 -20.98 19.46
C ASP A 59 -10.76 -19.55 19.81
N LYS A 60 -10.95 -19.26 21.10
CA LYS A 60 -11.15 -17.89 21.56
C LYS A 60 -9.92 -17.01 21.34
N ALA A 61 -8.71 -17.56 21.46
CA ALA A 61 -7.48 -16.80 21.24
C ALA A 61 -7.26 -16.45 19.76
N PHE A 62 -7.35 -17.43 18.86
CA PHE A 62 -6.91 -17.26 17.46
C PHE A 62 -8.06 -17.03 16.47
N GLY A 63 -9.29 -17.41 16.79
CA GLY A 63 -10.44 -17.20 15.92
C GLY A 63 -10.85 -15.73 15.80
N THR A 64 -11.49 -15.36 14.69
CA THR A 64 -11.91 -13.98 14.39
C THR A 64 -13.42 -13.72 14.54
N GLY A 65 -14.19 -14.73 14.93
CA GLY A 65 -15.63 -14.62 15.17
C GLY A 65 -16.00 -13.79 16.41
N ALA A 66 -17.30 -13.69 16.69
CA ALA A 66 -17.81 -13.00 17.87
C ALA A 66 -17.29 -13.64 19.17
N GLY A 67 -16.84 -12.83 20.12
CA GLY A 67 -16.27 -13.31 21.40
C GLY A 67 -14.90 -13.98 21.29
N GLN A 68 -14.21 -13.86 20.15
CA GLN A 68 -12.85 -14.35 19.93
C GLN A 68 -11.89 -13.17 19.69
N ILE A 69 -10.61 -13.34 20.03
CA ILE A 69 -9.60 -12.27 20.07
C ILE A 69 -8.97 -12.04 18.70
N GLY A 70 -8.76 -13.09 17.89
CA GLY A 70 -8.17 -12.97 16.56
C GLY A 70 -6.65 -12.83 16.58
N LEU A 71 -5.94 -13.41 17.56
CA LEU A 71 -4.48 -13.48 17.52
C LEU A 71 -4.00 -14.19 16.24
N SER A 72 -2.90 -13.73 15.68
CA SER A 72 -2.29 -14.26 14.45
C SER A 72 -0.86 -14.76 14.65
N ILE A 73 -0.32 -14.66 15.88
CA ILE A 73 0.99 -15.16 16.26
C ILE A 73 0.88 -15.95 17.55
N LEU A 74 1.49 -17.14 17.60
CA LEU A 74 1.69 -17.91 18.81
C LEU A 74 3.19 -17.99 19.12
N ARG A 75 3.56 -17.65 20.35
CA ARG A 75 4.89 -17.94 20.92
C ARG A 75 4.82 -19.23 21.73
N ILE A 76 5.83 -20.08 21.57
CA ILE A 76 5.99 -21.34 22.32
C ILE A 76 7.40 -21.48 22.89
N SER A 77 7.58 -22.39 23.85
CA SER A 77 8.89 -22.66 24.46
C SER A 77 9.68 -23.72 23.68
N VAL A 78 10.99 -23.50 23.52
CA VAL A 78 11.93 -24.54 23.12
C VAL A 78 12.48 -25.18 24.40
N SER A 79 11.90 -26.32 24.81
CA SER A 79 12.32 -27.01 26.03
C SER A 79 13.79 -27.48 25.95
N PRO A 80 14.59 -27.37 27.03
CA PRO A 80 15.92 -27.99 27.14
C PRO A 80 15.86 -29.53 27.20
N ASN A 81 14.66 -30.12 27.31
CA ASN A 81 14.43 -31.55 27.25
C ASN A 81 13.52 -31.92 26.07
N ARG A 82 14.04 -32.74 25.15
CA ARG A 82 13.36 -33.13 23.91
C ARG A 82 12.05 -33.89 24.13
N SER A 83 11.91 -34.61 25.25
CA SER A 83 10.66 -35.33 25.55
C SER A 83 9.46 -34.38 25.71
N ASP A 84 9.73 -33.11 26.04
CA ASP A 84 8.68 -32.15 26.36
C ASP A 84 8.22 -31.37 25.12
N TRP A 85 8.91 -31.51 23.98
CA TRP A 85 8.54 -30.82 22.73
C TRP A 85 7.13 -31.17 22.26
N ALA A 86 6.65 -32.38 22.57
CA ALA A 86 5.30 -32.84 22.24
C ALA A 86 4.20 -32.00 22.93
N LEU A 87 4.51 -31.33 24.05
CA LEU A 87 3.55 -30.51 24.79
C LEU A 87 3.12 -29.27 24.00
N GLU A 88 3.97 -28.76 23.10
CA GLU A 88 3.69 -27.54 22.34
C GLU A 88 2.79 -27.80 21.11
N VAL A 89 2.73 -29.05 20.64
CA VAL A 89 2.11 -29.42 19.36
C VAL A 89 0.60 -29.15 19.31
N PRO A 90 -0.25 -29.53 20.30
CA PRO A 90 -1.70 -29.42 20.18
C PRO A 90 -2.18 -27.98 19.99
N THR A 91 -1.76 -27.06 20.86
CA THR A 91 -2.11 -25.64 20.75
C THR A 91 -1.50 -25.01 19.51
N ALA A 92 -0.27 -25.38 19.12
CA ALA A 92 0.34 -24.83 17.91
C ALA A 92 -0.38 -25.27 16.62
N GLN A 93 -0.78 -26.54 16.51
CA GLN A 93 -1.62 -27.01 15.41
C GLN A 93 -2.96 -26.27 15.37
N ARG A 94 -3.59 -26.06 16.54
CA ARG A 94 -4.87 -25.35 16.59
C ARG A 94 -4.72 -23.89 16.17
N ALA A 95 -3.68 -23.19 16.64
CA ALA A 95 -3.38 -21.83 16.23
C ALA A 95 -3.16 -21.73 14.71
N ARG A 96 -2.38 -22.67 14.13
CA ARG A 96 -2.17 -22.74 12.68
C ARG A 96 -3.46 -22.98 11.89
N SER A 97 -4.40 -23.76 12.43
CA SER A 97 -5.70 -23.97 11.77
C SER A 97 -6.54 -22.69 11.66
N HIS A 98 -6.24 -21.67 12.47
CA HIS A 98 -6.81 -20.32 12.37
C HIS A 98 -5.93 -19.34 11.57
N GLY A 99 -4.88 -19.83 10.91
CA GLY A 99 -3.96 -19.02 10.11
C GLY A 99 -2.87 -18.31 10.92
N ALA A 100 -2.69 -18.63 12.20
CA ALA A 100 -1.61 -18.04 12.98
C ALA A 100 -0.24 -18.63 12.60
N ILE A 101 0.79 -17.81 12.64
CA ILE A 101 2.18 -18.26 12.60
C ILE A 101 2.68 -18.63 14.00
N VAL A 102 3.71 -19.48 14.07
CA VAL A 102 4.29 -19.96 15.33
C VAL A 102 5.79 -19.70 15.36
N PHE A 103 6.33 -19.19 16.46
CA PHE A 103 7.77 -19.11 16.68
C PHE A 103 8.16 -19.69 18.04
N GLY A 104 9.35 -20.27 18.12
CA GLY A 104 9.87 -20.88 19.34
C GLY A 104 10.99 -20.07 19.98
N THR A 105 10.92 -19.90 21.30
CA THR A 105 12.00 -19.28 22.08
C THR A 105 12.56 -20.24 23.15
N PRO A 106 13.89 -20.46 23.22
CA PRO A 106 14.52 -21.20 24.32
C PRO A 106 14.78 -20.31 25.54
N TRP A 107 14.39 -20.77 26.73
CA TRP A 107 14.84 -20.17 28.01
C TRP A 107 16.24 -20.62 28.40
N SER A 108 16.61 -21.83 27.99
CA SER A 108 17.88 -22.42 28.37
C SER A 108 18.28 -23.51 27.37
N PRO A 109 19.57 -23.60 27.00
CA PRO A 109 20.13 -24.82 26.42
C PRO A 109 19.99 -26.03 27.36
N PRO A 110 20.13 -27.27 26.85
CA PRO A 110 20.28 -28.45 27.69
C PRO A 110 21.36 -28.26 28.76
N ALA A 111 21.12 -28.72 29.99
CA ALA A 111 22.01 -28.53 31.13
C ALA A 111 23.46 -28.98 30.85
N SER A 112 23.64 -30.05 30.07
CA SER A 112 24.95 -30.58 29.67
C SER A 112 25.79 -29.62 28.80
N MET A 113 25.15 -28.66 28.13
CA MET A 113 25.82 -27.68 27.27
C MET A 113 26.26 -26.42 28.04
N LYS A 114 25.88 -26.31 29.32
CA LYS A 114 26.04 -25.07 30.10
C LYS A 114 27.21 -25.14 31.08
N THR A 115 27.78 -23.98 31.38
CA THR A 115 28.97 -23.83 32.23
C THR A 115 28.78 -24.32 33.67
N ASN A 116 27.54 -24.36 34.15
CA ASN A 116 27.19 -24.79 35.50
C ASN A 116 26.45 -26.14 35.55
N GLY A 117 26.29 -26.83 34.42
CA GLY A 117 25.57 -28.10 34.38
C GLY A 117 24.08 -28.01 34.76
N SER A 118 23.45 -26.83 34.66
CA SER A 118 22.07 -26.57 35.11
C SER A 118 21.27 -25.76 34.09
N THR A 119 19.97 -26.02 33.96
CA THR A 119 19.07 -25.19 33.14
C THR A 119 18.80 -23.81 33.76
N ILE A 120 19.12 -23.60 35.03
CA ILE A 120 18.97 -22.33 35.76
C ILE A 120 20.30 -21.58 35.74
N LYS A 121 20.29 -20.31 35.29
CA LYS A 121 21.47 -19.42 35.22
C LYS A 121 22.64 -20.00 34.42
N GLY A 122 23.84 -19.43 34.56
CA GLY A 122 25.01 -19.86 33.81
C GLY A 122 24.97 -19.41 32.35
N GLN A 123 25.89 -19.92 31.53
CA GLN A 123 26.07 -19.52 30.14
C GLN A 123 26.22 -20.76 29.26
N LEU A 124 25.94 -20.63 27.96
CA LEU A 124 26.30 -21.66 26.99
C LEU A 124 27.82 -21.74 26.89
N ARG A 125 28.38 -22.95 26.97
CA ARG A 125 29.82 -23.14 26.74
C ARG A 125 30.16 -22.88 25.28
N THR A 126 31.27 -22.20 25.03
CA THR A 126 31.69 -21.84 23.66
C THR A 126 31.95 -23.05 22.77
N ASP A 127 32.44 -24.16 23.33
CA ASP A 127 32.63 -25.42 22.61
C ASP A 127 31.32 -26.14 22.26
N GLN A 128 30.17 -25.64 22.74
CA GLN A 128 28.85 -26.22 22.51
C GLN A 128 27.99 -25.38 21.54
N TYR A 129 28.52 -24.34 20.91
CA TYR A 129 27.76 -23.47 20.01
C TYR A 129 27.17 -24.24 18.82
N GLY A 130 27.98 -25.04 18.11
CA GLY A 130 27.48 -25.86 17.02
C GLY A 130 26.45 -26.91 17.48
N ALA A 131 26.64 -27.49 18.67
CA ALA A 131 25.68 -28.46 19.23
C ALA A 131 24.34 -27.79 19.58
N TYR A 132 24.36 -26.57 20.10
CA TYR A 132 23.17 -25.80 20.40
C TYR A 132 22.43 -25.33 19.13
N ALA A 133 23.14 -24.89 18.10
CA ALA A 133 22.51 -24.56 16.81
C ALA A 133 21.81 -25.78 16.18
N ASN A 134 22.44 -26.97 16.25
CA ASN A 134 21.80 -28.22 15.87
C ASN A 134 20.57 -28.55 16.74
N TYR A 135 20.60 -28.23 18.03
CA TYR A 135 19.44 -28.40 18.92
C TYR A 135 18.24 -27.54 18.49
N LEU A 136 18.48 -26.27 18.14
CA LEU A 136 17.44 -25.37 17.63
C LEU A 136 16.90 -25.83 16.27
N ARG A 137 17.78 -26.26 15.35
CA ARG A 137 17.39 -26.88 14.07
C ARG A 137 16.51 -28.10 14.30
N ASP A 138 16.90 -28.98 15.21
CA ASP A 138 16.15 -30.22 15.47
C ASP A 138 14.77 -29.94 16.05
N PHE A 139 14.62 -28.90 16.91
CA PHE A 139 13.31 -28.45 17.37
C PHE A 139 12.45 -27.95 16.20
N ALA A 140 13.01 -27.11 15.33
CA ALA A 140 12.29 -26.63 14.14
C ALA A 140 11.85 -27.79 13.22
N ASN A 141 12.72 -28.78 13.00
CA ASN A 141 12.42 -29.98 12.23
C ASN A 141 11.35 -30.86 12.91
N TYR A 142 11.41 -31.00 14.23
CA TYR A 142 10.41 -31.73 15.01
C TYR A 142 9.03 -31.09 14.86
N MET A 143 8.94 -29.77 15.05
CA MET A 143 7.68 -29.04 14.91
C MET A 143 7.15 -29.14 13.47
N ASN A 144 8.02 -29.00 12.46
CA ASN A 144 7.64 -29.18 11.05
C ASN A 144 7.08 -30.59 10.77
N THR A 145 7.74 -31.63 11.28
CA THR A 145 7.30 -33.03 11.14
C THR A 145 5.92 -33.25 11.77
N ASN A 146 5.60 -32.51 12.83
CA ASN A 146 4.29 -32.54 13.49
C ASN A 146 3.27 -31.55 12.88
N GLY A 147 3.50 -31.06 11.65
CA GLY A 147 2.57 -30.17 10.94
C GLY A 147 2.60 -28.72 11.43
N VAL A 148 3.65 -28.32 12.15
CA VAL A 148 3.86 -26.96 12.67
C VAL A 148 5.22 -26.41 12.20
N PRO A 149 5.41 -26.12 10.90
CA PRO A 149 6.54 -25.34 10.44
C PRO A 149 6.60 -24.01 11.20
N LEU A 150 7.72 -23.78 11.89
CA LEU A 150 7.94 -22.54 12.61
C LEU A 150 8.26 -21.41 11.63
N PHE A 151 7.66 -20.25 11.87
CA PHE A 151 8.01 -19.02 11.15
C PHE A 151 9.43 -18.57 11.49
N ALA A 152 9.82 -18.72 12.76
CA ALA A 152 11.14 -18.39 13.26
C ALA A 152 11.50 -19.17 14.55
N VAL A 153 12.78 -19.18 14.89
CA VAL A 153 13.31 -19.64 16.18
C VAL A 153 14.24 -18.57 16.75
N SER A 154 14.08 -18.26 18.03
CA SER A 154 14.97 -17.34 18.73
C SER A 154 16.24 -18.01 19.24
N VAL A 155 17.33 -17.24 19.35
CA VAL A 155 18.59 -17.70 19.94
C VAL A 155 18.45 -17.95 21.45
N GLN A 156 17.79 -17.03 22.17
CA GLN A 156 17.73 -17.03 23.64
C GLN A 156 16.67 -16.05 24.14
N ASN A 157 15.82 -16.46 25.09
CA ASN A 157 15.00 -15.54 25.88
C ASN A 157 15.86 -14.73 26.85
N GLU A 158 15.74 -13.41 26.86
CA GLU A 158 16.30 -12.51 27.88
C GLU A 158 17.77 -12.85 28.25
N PRO A 159 18.69 -12.83 27.27
CA PRO A 159 20.10 -13.19 27.50
C PRO A 159 20.80 -12.30 28.55
N ASP A 160 20.23 -11.16 28.87
CA ASP A 160 20.69 -10.16 29.83
C ASP A 160 20.03 -10.28 31.22
N PHE A 161 19.16 -11.27 31.45
CA PHE A 161 18.49 -11.50 32.73
C PHE A 161 18.67 -12.94 33.23
N LEU A 162 19.14 -13.10 34.48
CA LEU A 162 19.46 -14.40 35.08
C LEU A 162 18.64 -14.69 36.35
N PRO A 163 17.33 -14.97 36.21
CA PRO A 163 16.45 -15.29 37.33
C PRO A 163 16.74 -16.68 37.93
N ASP A 164 16.10 -16.99 39.07
CA ASP A 164 16.20 -18.29 39.77
C ASP A 164 15.36 -19.42 39.12
N TYR A 165 14.99 -19.26 37.86
CA TYR A 165 14.34 -20.27 37.02
C TYR A 165 15.12 -20.45 35.70
N GLU A 166 14.61 -21.27 34.77
CA GLU A 166 15.30 -21.57 33.51
C GLU A 166 15.75 -20.29 32.80
N SER A 167 17.06 -20.16 32.58
CA SER A 167 17.68 -18.96 32.01
C SER A 167 19.09 -19.28 31.52
N CYS A 168 19.60 -18.53 30.56
CA CYS A 168 20.98 -18.64 30.11
C CYS A 168 21.50 -17.27 29.69
N GLY A 169 22.60 -16.84 30.30
CA GLY A 169 23.18 -15.53 30.07
C GLY A 169 24.07 -15.54 28.84
N TRP A 170 23.99 -14.47 28.05
CA TRP A 170 24.84 -14.25 26.88
C TRP A 170 25.18 -12.77 26.78
N ASN A 171 26.45 -12.42 26.62
CA ASN A 171 26.80 -11.05 26.25
C ASN A 171 26.61 -10.81 24.73
N PRO A 172 26.58 -9.55 24.26
CA PRO A 172 26.34 -9.24 22.85
C PRO A 172 27.30 -9.94 21.88
N SER A 173 28.60 -9.97 22.20
CA SER A 173 29.63 -10.59 21.36
C SER A 173 29.47 -12.11 21.27
N GLN A 174 29.01 -12.77 22.33
CA GLN A 174 28.72 -14.21 22.34
C GLN A 174 27.56 -14.53 21.41
N ILE A 175 26.46 -13.77 21.47
CA ILE A 175 25.32 -13.94 20.55
C ILE A 175 25.77 -13.71 19.12
N ARG A 176 26.52 -12.62 18.85
CA ARG A 176 27.02 -12.31 17.52
C ARG A 176 27.92 -13.41 16.95
N THR A 177 28.81 -13.95 17.77
CA THR A 177 29.70 -15.07 17.39
C THR A 177 28.91 -16.35 17.13
N PHE A 178 27.89 -16.63 17.93
CA PHE A 178 27.02 -17.79 17.71
C PHE A 178 26.27 -17.67 16.38
N LEU A 179 25.64 -16.50 16.14
CA LEU A 179 24.92 -16.20 14.92
C LEU A 179 25.80 -16.42 13.69
N ASP A 180 26.89 -15.65 13.58
CA ASP A 180 27.72 -15.61 12.37
C ASP A 180 28.37 -16.97 12.03
N ASN A 181 28.69 -17.77 13.05
CA ASN A 181 29.44 -19.01 12.85
C ASN A 181 28.60 -20.29 12.92
N ASN A 182 27.38 -20.26 13.45
CA ASN A 182 26.62 -21.47 13.74
C ASN A 182 25.15 -21.42 13.33
N ALA A 183 24.51 -20.24 13.27
CA ALA A 183 23.06 -20.16 13.08
C ALA A 183 22.59 -20.60 11.68
N SER A 184 23.48 -20.66 10.69
CA SER A 184 23.16 -21.04 9.30
C SER A 184 22.60 -22.46 9.13
N VAL A 185 22.73 -23.32 10.14
CA VAL A 185 22.10 -24.66 10.12
C VAL A 185 20.63 -24.67 10.52
N ILE A 186 20.11 -23.56 11.06
CA ILE A 186 18.71 -23.42 11.47
C ILE A 186 17.86 -23.27 10.19
N PRO A 187 16.82 -24.09 9.98
CA PRO A 187 16.17 -24.23 8.67
C PRO A 187 15.01 -23.24 8.48
N THR A 188 14.90 -22.24 9.37
CA THR A 188 13.85 -21.23 9.40
C THR A 188 14.47 -19.91 9.86
N ARG A 189 13.66 -18.84 9.90
CA ARG A 189 14.14 -17.51 10.30
C ARG A 189 14.71 -17.53 11.73
N VAL A 190 15.72 -16.71 11.97
CA VAL A 190 16.34 -16.57 13.28
C VAL A 190 15.98 -15.22 13.89
N MET A 191 15.57 -15.26 15.16
CA MET A 191 15.26 -14.08 15.96
C MET A 191 16.34 -13.85 17.01
N ALA A 192 16.72 -12.59 17.21
CA ALA A 192 17.63 -12.17 18.27
C ALA A 192 17.48 -10.66 18.53
N PRO A 193 17.93 -10.14 19.68
CA PRO A 193 18.45 -10.87 20.85
C PRO A 193 17.40 -11.19 21.93
N GLU A 194 16.16 -10.71 21.83
CA GLU A 194 15.12 -10.83 22.88
C GLU A 194 15.57 -10.35 24.26
N VAL A 195 16.25 -9.20 24.33
CA VAL A 195 16.66 -8.60 25.62
C VAL A 195 15.45 -8.21 26.47
N VAL A 196 15.55 -8.37 27.80
CA VAL A 196 14.47 -8.06 28.75
C VAL A 196 14.12 -6.57 28.75
N HIS A 197 15.14 -5.73 28.61
CA HIS A 197 15.06 -4.29 28.55
C HIS A 197 15.83 -3.82 27.32
N TYR A 198 15.35 -2.75 26.67
CA TYR A 198 16.09 -2.18 25.54
C TYR A 198 17.53 -1.87 25.94
N ASN A 199 18.47 -2.46 25.19
CA ASN A 199 19.90 -2.33 25.45
C ASN A 199 20.62 -2.07 24.13
N SER A 200 21.08 -0.83 23.94
CA SER A 200 21.75 -0.39 22.72
C SER A 200 23.02 -1.18 22.40
N SER A 201 23.72 -1.72 23.40
CA SER A 201 24.90 -2.57 23.18
C SER A 201 24.53 -3.88 22.46
N TYR A 202 23.42 -4.50 22.85
CA TYR A 202 22.90 -5.69 22.15
C TYR A 202 22.40 -5.32 20.76
N MET A 203 21.63 -4.23 20.62
CA MET A 203 21.12 -3.81 19.32
C MET A 203 22.26 -3.56 18.33
N ASN A 204 23.23 -2.71 18.70
CA ASN A 204 24.34 -2.32 17.83
C ASN A 204 25.27 -3.49 17.47
N THR A 205 25.35 -4.52 18.30
CA THR A 205 26.25 -5.66 18.06
C THR A 205 25.55 -6.81 17.33
N VAL A 206 24.33 -7.13 17.74
CA VAL A 206 23.60 -8.34 17.33
C VAL A 206 22.74 -8.09 16.10
N ALA A 207 21.94 -7.00 16.09
CA ALA A 207 20.99 -6.72 15.01
C ALA A 207 21.64 -6.64 13.61
N PRO A 208 22.87 -6.11 13.44
CA PRO A 208 23.55 -6.07 12.15
C PRO A 208 24.01 -7.44 11.60
N SER A 209 23.94 -8.53 12.36
CA SER A 209 24.31 -9.86 11.84
C SER A 209 23.41 -10.23 10.66
N SER A 210 23.99 -10.77 9.58
CA SER A 210 23.24 -11.24 8.41
C SER A 210 22.35 -12.45 8.70
N GLN A 211 22.59 -13.13 9.82
CA GLN A 211 21.79 -14.27 10.28
C GLN A 211 20.57 -13.85 11.09
N VAL A 212 20.38 -12.56 11.41
CA VAL A 212 19.19 -12.09 12.13
C VAL A 212 18.15 -11.64 11.11
N ASP A 213 17.06 -12.42 11.00
CA ASP A 213 15.91 -12.11 10.15
C ASP A 213 14.90 -11.20 10.86
N VAL A 214 14.76 -11.36 12.17
CA VAL A 214 13.84 -10.55 13.00
C VAL A 214 14.58 -10.02 14.22
N ILE A 215 14.60 -8.70 14.36
CA ILE A 215 15.09 -8.02 15.55
C ILE A 215 14.00 -8.12 16.61
N ALA A 216 14.31 -8.77 17.73
CA ALA A 216 13.32 -9.07 18.77
C ALA A 216 13.73 -8.48 20.12
N ASN A 217 12.77 -7.88 20.83
CA ASN A 217 12.96 -7.25 22.14
C ASN A 217 11.72 -7.44 23.03
N HIS A 218 11.92 -7.40 24.35
CA HIS A 218 10.83 -7.29 25.33
C HIS A 218 10.65 -5.81 25.74
N ASN A 219 9.61 -5.52 26.55
CA ASN A 219 9.27 -4.13 26.94
C ASN A 219 9.40 -3.82 28.44
N TYR A 220 10.10 -4.62 29.24
CA TYR A 220 10.13 -4.41 30.70
C TYR A 220 10.90 -3.17 31.16
N GLY A 221 11.40 -2.33 30.23
CA GLY A 221 12.16 -1.10 30.49
C GLY A 221 11.65 0.15 29.74
N GLY A 222 10.47 0.05 29.11
CA GLY A 222 9.92 1.11 28.25
C GLY A 222 10.23 0.91 26.77
N LEU A 223 9.57 1.74 25.94
CA LEU A 223 9.55 1.59 24.49
C LEU A 223 10.97 1.66 23.89
N PRO A 224 11.44 0.59 23.23
CA PRO A 224 12.69 0.57 22.48
C PRO A 224 12.79 1.67 21.43
N THR A 225 14.00 2.06 21.01
CA THR A 225 14.18 2.85 19.79
C THR A 225 13.98 1.96 18.55
N ARG A 226 13.39 2.52 17.49
CA ARG A 226 13.32 1.85 16.18
C ARG A 226 14.73 1.63 15.62
N ASP A 227 15.04 0.40 15.26
CA ASP A 227 16.29 0.05 14.57
C ASP A 227 16.30 0.60 13.13
N PRO A 228 17.40 1.21 12.66
CA PRO A 228 17.49 1.86 11.37
C PRO A 228 17.80 0.89 10.20
N SER A 229 18.09 -0.39 10.46
CA SER A 229 18.50 -1.34 9.41
C SER A 229 17.38 -1.73 8.43
N GLY A 230 16.13 -1.34 8.70
CA GLY A 230 14.96 -1.73 7.91
C GLY A 230 14.52 -3.18 8.11
N LYS A 231 15.21 -3.96 8.96
CA LYS A 231 14.78 -5.32 9.32
C LYS A 231 13.47 -5.31 10.10
N GLU A 232 12.75 -6.44 10.01
CA GLU A 232 11.50 -6.63 10.74
C GLU A 232 11.76 -6.61 12.26
N GLN A 233 10.98 -5.82 13.01
CA GLN A 233 11.16 -5.60 14.45
C GLN A 233 9.92 -6.06 15.24
N TRP A 234 10.12 -6.91 16.25
CA TRP A 234 9.05 -7.54 17.01
C TRP A 234 9.20 -7.28 18.50
N MET A 235 8.07 -6.95 19.15
CA MET A 235 7.95 -6.98 20.60
C MET A 235 7.47 -8.38 20.97
N THR A 236 8.33 -9.22 21.51
CA THR A 236 8.10 -10.66 21.63
C THR A 236 7.59 -11.13 23.00
N GLU A 237 7.60 -10.26 24.01
CA GLU A 237 7.05 -10.55 25.32
C GLU A 237 6.80 -9.28 26.14
N HIS A 238 5.57 -9.10 26.62
CA HIS A 238 5.27 -8.19 27.73
C HIS A 238 3.91 -8.48 28.37
N TYR A 239 3.69 -7.88 29.55
CA TYR A 239 2.36 -7.67 30.13
C TYR A 239 2.33 -6.29 30.82
N THR A 240 1.21 -5.58 30.80
CA THR A 240 1.13 -4.22 31.38
C THR A 240 1.09 -4.19 32.91
N SER A 241 0.50 -5.21 33.56
CA SER A 241 0.52 -5.40 35.02
C SER A 241 0.11 -6.84 35.33
N SER A 242 0.71 -7.44 36.36
CA SER A 242 0.39 -8.80 36.82
C SER A 242 -0.35 -8.86 38.16
N ASP A 243 -0.38 -7.75 38.88
CA ASP A 243 -0.97 -7.57 40.21
C ASP A 243 -2.43 -7.08 40.17
N ARG A 244 -2.95 -6.77 38.99
CA ARG A 244 -4.32 -6.27 38.77
C ARG A 244 -5.13 -7.20 37.89
N SER A 245 -6.44 -7.18 38.09
CA SER A 245 -7.40 -7.95 37.28
C SER A 245 -7.33 -7.56 35.79
N ALA A 246 -7.37 -8.56 34.90
CA ALA A 246 -7.46 -8.34 33.46
C ALA A 246 -8.74 -7.60 33.02
N ASN A 247 -9.76 -7.52 33.89
CA ASN A 247 -11.03 -6.84 33.64
C ASN A 247 -11.12 -5.44 34.26
N LEU A 248 -10.07 -4.96 34.93
CA LEU A 248 -10.07 -3.62 35.52
C LEU A 248 -10.12 -2.55 34.42
N TRP A 249 -11.11 -1.65 34.51
CA TRP A 249 -11.28 -0.51 33.59
C TRP A 249 -11.10 0.79 34.37
N PRO A 250 -10.36 1.80 33.85
CA PRO A 250 -9.80 1.89 32.50
C PRO A 250 -8.43 1.23 32.30
N ASP A 251 -7.85 0.58 33.31
CA ASP A 251 -6.50 -0.03 33.26
C ASP A 251 -6.24 -0.91 32.03
N ALA A 252 -7.23 -1.67 31.56
CA ALA A 252 -7.09 -2.49 30.37
C ALA A 252 -6.72 -1.68 29.10
N LEU A 253 -7.03 -0.38 29.03
CA LEU A 253 -6.64 0.50 27.92
C LEU A 253 -5.12 0.67 27.80
N LEU A 254 -4.36 0.43 28.86
CA LEU A 254 -2.89 0.46 28.81
C LEU A 254 -2.35 -0.54 27.80
N VAL A 255 -3.03 -1.68 27.58
CA VAL A 255 -2.67 -2.64 26.53
C VAL A 255 -2.77 -1.99 25.16
N GLY A 256 -3.86 -1.28 24.89
CA GLY A 256 -4.07 -0.61 23.60
C GLY A 256 -3.07 0.51 23.37
N LYS A 257 -2.77 1.29 24.43
CA LYS A 257 -1.77 2.36 24.37
C LYS A 257 -0.38 1.81 24.06
N GLU A 258 0.02 0.73 24.73
CA GLU A 258 1.32 0.11 24.49
C GLU A 258 1.43 -0.51 23.09
N VAL A 259 0.40 -1.24 22.63
CA VAL A 259 0.36 -1.76 21.26
C VAL A 259 0.45 -0.61 20.26
N HIS A 260 -0.32 0.47 20.45
CA HIS A 260 -0.23 1.67 19.62
C HIS A 260 1.20 2.24 19.57
N ASP A 261 1.87 2.37 20.72
CA ASP A 261 3.22 2.92 20.79
C ASP A 261 4.23 2.07 20.00
N PHE A 262 4.15 0.75 20.11
CA PHE A 262 4.97 -0.16 19.30
C PHE A 262 4.66 -0.04 17.81
N MET A 263 3.38 -0.01 17.43
CA MET A 263 3.00 0.12 16.03
C MET A 263 3.46 1.47 15.45
N VAL A 264 3.30 2.58 16.15
CA VAL A 264 3.79 3.89 15.68
C VAL A 264 5.32 3.94 15.62
N ASN A 265 6.01 3.15 16.43
CA ASN A 265 7.46 3.07 16.48
C ASN A 265 8.06 2.00 15.52
N GLY A 266 7.33 1.61 14.48
CA GLY A 266 7.88 0.77 13.41
C GLY A 266 7.93 -0.74 13.70
N TYR A 267 7.30 -1.22 14.78
CA TYR A 267 7.26 -2.65 15.08
C TYR A 267 6.18 -3.37 14.27
N SER A 268 6.54 -4.51 13.70
CA SER A 268 5.67 -5.36 12.87
C SER A 268 4.82 -6.34 13.68
N ALA A 269 5.22 -6.63 14.92
CA ALA A 269 4.49 -7.55 15.78
C ALA A 269 4.51 -7.14 17.25
N TYR A 270 3.44 -7.52 17.96
CA TYR A 270 3.33 -7.39 19.41
C TYR A 270 2.82 -8.70 20.01
N ILE A 271 3.56 -9.26 20.96
CA ILE A 271 3.27 -10.55 21.58
C ILE A 271 3.12 -10.37 23.08
N TRP A 272 1.91 -10.62 23.58
CA TRP A 272 1.64 -10.68 25.00
C TRP A 272 2.37 -11.86 25.65
N TRP A 273 2.56 -11.81 26.97
CA TRP A 273 3.04 -12.97 27.72
C TRP A 273 1.97 -14.07 27.77
N TYR A 274 1.63 -14.65 28.91
CA TYR A 274 0.64 -15.73 28.94
C TYR A 274 -0.73 -15.29 28.41
N ILE A 275 -1.20 -15.98 27.36
CA ILE A 275 -2.54 -15.76 26.79
C ILE A 275 -3.59 -15.95 27.88
N ARG A 276 -3.54 -17.07 28.61
CA ARG A 276 -4.45 -17.37 29.73
C ARG A 276 -3.77 -17.09 31.06
N ARG A 277 -4.27 -16.06 31.76
CA ARG A 277 -3.88 -15.73 33.13
C ARG A 277 -4.90 -14.82 33.78
N SER A 278 -4.89 -14.69 35.12
CA SER A 278 -5.72 -13.70 35.83
C SER A 278 -5.55 -12.26 35.33
N TYR A 279 -4.37 -11.95 34.77
CA TYR A 279 -4.01 -10.68 34.15
C TYR A 279 -3.91 -10.76 32.61
N GLY A 280 -4.22 -11.91 32.00
CA GLY A 280 -3.99 -12.18 30.59
C GLY A 280 -5.11 -11.70 29.66
N LEU A 281 -5.02 -12.10 28.39
CA LEU A 281 -6.03 -11.83 27.37
C LEU A 281 -7.26 -12.73 27.54
N LEU A 282 -7.05 -13.95 28.03
CA LEU A 282 -8.06 -14.85 28.56
C LEU A 282 -7.91 -14.95 30.08
N THR A 283 -9.04 -14.89 30.79
CA THR A 283 -9.10 -15.21 32.22
C THR A 283 -8.95 -16.73 32.44
N GLU A 284 -8.68 -17.16 33.67
CA GLU A 284 -8.44 -18.59 33.98
C GLU A 284 -9.65 -19.50 33.68
N ASP A 285 -10.88 -18.97 33.76
CA ASP A 285 -12.12 -19.63 33.34
C ASP A 285 -12.30 -19.64 31.80
N GLY A 286 -11.35 -19.11 31.03
CA GLY A 286 -11.33 -19.13 29.57
C GLY A 286 -12.21 -18.07 28.92
N ASN A 287 -12.62 -17.03 29.63
CA ASN A 287 -13.35 -15.90 29.05
C ASN A 287 -12.40 -14.82 28.52
N VAL A 288 -12.82 -14.10 27.49
CA VAL A 288 -12.04 -12.96 26.97
C VAL A 288 -12.12 -11.81 27.97
N SER A 289 -10.97 -11.33 28.43
CA SER A 289 -10.88 -10.23 29.38
C SER A 289 -11.01 -8.86 28.70
N LYS A 290 -11.15 -7.77 29.47
CA LYS A 290 -11.05 -6.40 28.91
C LYS A 290 -9.72 -6.18 28.20
N ARG A 291 -8.61 -6.71 28.71
CA ARG A 291 -7.31 -6.69 28.00
C ARG A 291 -7.36 -7.45 26.68
N GLY A 292 -8.02 -8.61 26.64
CA GLY A 292 -8.26 -9.37 25.41
C GLY A 292 -9.11 -8.61 24.39
N TYR A 293 -10.18 -7.94 24.82
CA TYR A 293 -10.99 -7.08 23.93
C TYR A 293 -10.21 -5.86 23.44
N VAL A 294 -9.38 -5.24 24.28
CA VAL A 294 -8.49 -4.15 23.85
C VAL A 294 -7.47 -4.63 22.80
N MET A 295 -6.85 -5.80 23.00
CA MET A 295 -5.98 -6.42 21.99
C MET A 295 -6.73 -6.75 20.69
N SER A 296 -8.02 -7.10 20.78
CA SER A 296 -8.87 -7.44 19.63
C SER A 296 -9.07 -6.27 18.66
N HIS A 297 -9.01 -5.03 19.14
CA HIS A 297 -9.10 -3.83 18.29
C HIS A 297 -7.99 -3.76 17.24
N PHE A 298 -6.81 -4.32 17.56
CA PHE A 298 -5.70 -4.49 16.63
C PHE A 298 -5.78 -5.85 15.94
N SER A 299 -5.73 -6.93 16.71
CA SER A 299 -5.57 -8.29 16.19
C SER A 299 -6.71 -8.78 15.28
N LYS A 300 -7.97 -8.42 15.52
CA LYS A 300 -9.09 -8.81 14.63
C LYS A 300 -9.13 -8.04 13.32
N PHE A 301 -8.75 -6.76 13.35
CA PHE A 301 -8.99 -5.82 12.25
C PHE A 301 -7.74 -5.56 11.40
N VAL A 302 -6.57 -5.54 12.03
CA VAL A 302 -5.27 -5.37 11.37
C VAL A 302 -4.65 -6.75 11.20
N ARG A 303 -5.03 -7.43 10.11
CA ARG A 303 -4.60 -8.81 9.82
C ARG A 303 -3.16 -8.84 9.28
N PRO A 304 -2.46 -10.00 9.34
CA PRO A 304 -1.17 -10.14 8.70
C PRO A 304 -1.22 -9.71 7.23
N GLY A 305 -0.29 -8.87 6.81
CA GLY A 305 -0.23 -8.31 5.45
C GLY A 305 -0.68 -6.85 5.34
N PHE A 306 -1.38 -6.31 6.35
CA PHE A 306 -1.62 -4.87 6.43
C PHE A 306 -0.30 -4.11 6.51
N THR A 307 -0.23 -2.94 5.89
CA THR A 307 0.88 -1.98 6.06
C THR A 307 0.42 -0.87 7.00
N ARG A 308 1.27 -0.44 7.95
CA ARG A 308 0.97 0.75 8.74
C ARG A 308 1.04 1.99 7.85
N VAL A 309 0.03 2.83 7.95
CA VAL A 309 -0.06 4.12 7.27
C VAL A 309 0.23 5.23 8.28
N ARG A 310 0.93 6.28 7.86
CA ARG A 310 1.21 7.44 8.71
C ARG A 310 -0.10 8.11 9.14
N ALA A 311 -0.17 8.46 10.42
CA ALA A 311 -1.23 9.25 10.99
C ALA A 311 -0.66 10.15 12.09
N ASP A 312 -1.32 11.27 12.36
CA ASP A 312 -1.00 12.10 13.53
C ASP A 312 -1.28 11.28 14.80
N ALA A 313 -0.22 10.75 15.39
CA ALA A 313 -0.31 9.75 16.45
C ALA A 313 -0.98 10.28 17.73
N THR A 314 -0.88 11.58 17.98
CA THR A 314 -1.46 12.25 19.15
C THR A 314 -2.12 13.57 18.71
N PRO A 315 -3.34 13.52 18.12
CA PRO A 315 -4.04 14.73 17.65
C PRO A 315 -4.47 15.65 18.80
N THR A 316 -4.57 15.10 20.01
CA THR A 316 -4.74 15.86 21.25
C THR A 316 -4.18 15.11 22.44
N SER A 317 -4.02 15.80 23.56
CA SER A 317 -3.63 15.18 24.83
C SER A 317 -4.61 14.08 25.26
N GLY A 318 -4.05 12.90 25.54
CA GLY A 318 -4.80 11.72 25.97
C GLY A 318 -5.61 11.02 24.86
N VAL A 319 -5.39 11.37 23.58
CA VAL A 319 -5.93 10.63 22.44
C VAL A 319 -4.78 10.12 21.58
N SER A 320 -4.79 8.82 21.27
CA SER A 320 -3.81 8.17 20.41
C SER A 320 -4.47 7.61 19.15
N VAL A 321 -3.87 7.80 17.97
CA VAL A 321 -4.41 7.35 16.67
C VAL A 321 -3.37 6.61 15.84
N SER A 322 -3.73 5.43 15.31
CA SER A 322 -2.90 4.68 14.35
C SER A 322 -3.74 4.18 13.19
N ALA A 323 -3.16 4.08 12.00
CA ALA A 323 -3.85 3.66 10.78
C ALA A 323 -3.07 2.57 10.02
N TYR A 324 -3.81 1.73 9.29
CA TYR A 324 -3.30 0.54 8.61
C TYR A 324 -4.11 0.29 7.35
N GLN A 325 -3.45 -0.15 6.28
CA GLN A 325 -4.06 -0.36 4.97
C GLN A 325 -3.71 -1.73 4.40
N ASP A 326 -4.67 -2.36 3.75
CA ASP A 326 -4.50 -3.56 2.91
C ASP A 326 -5.41 -3.46 1.69
N GLY A 327 -4.81 -3.29 0.51
CA GLY A 327 -5.52 -2.97 -0.72
C GLY A 327 -6.44 -1.74 -0.53
N ASN A 328 -7.74 -1.96 -0.73
CA ASN A 328 -8.77 -0.93 -0.58
C ASN A 328 -9.38 -0.87 0.83
N THR A 329 -8.83 -1.59 1.82
CA THR A 329 -9.32 -1.54 3.20
C THR A 329 -8.42 -0.60 4.01
N LEU A 330 -9.04 0.37 4.69
CA LEU A 330 -8.39 1.18 5.71
C LEU A 330 -8.93 0.80 7.09
N VAL A 331 -8.04 0.54 8.03
CA VAL A 331 -8.36 0.39 9.46
C VAL A 331 -7.64 1.49 10.22
N PHE A 332 -8.37 2.26 11.03
CA PHE A 332 -7.77 3.23 11.93
C PHE A 332 -8.34 3.08 13.34
N ILE A 333 -7.47 3.16 14.32
CA ILE A 333 -7.75 2.86 15.72
C ILE A 333 -7.45 4.11 16.54
N ALA A 334 -8.43 4.53 17.33
CA ALA A 334 -8.33 5.68 18.22
C ALA A 334 -8.56 5.26 19.68
N ILE A 335 -7.68 5.69 20.57
CA ILE A 335 -7.76 5.42 22.02
C ILE A 335 -7.94 6.75 22.72
N ASN A 336 -9.04 6.89 23.48
CA ASN A 336 -9.27 8.06 24.32
C ASN A 336 -9.09 7.68 25.80
N GLN A 337 -7.96 8.11 26.38
CA GLN A 337 -7.62 7.90 27.80
C GLN A 337 -8.20 8.99 28.71
N ASN A 338 -8.91 9.98 28.17
CA ASN A 338 -9.62 10.98 28.96
C ASN A 338 -10.91 10.38 29.54
N SER A 339 -11.30 10.78 30.76
CA SER A 339 -12.59 10.39 31.34
C SER A 339 -13.81 10.94 30.60
N SER A 340 -13.63 12.02 29.83
CA SER A 340 -14.67 12.66 29.02
C SER A 340 -14.54 12.31 27.55
N SER A 341 -15.64 12.42 26.81
CA SER A 341 -15.63 12.23 25.36
C SER A 341 -14.79 13.28 24.65
N ARG A 342 -14.28 12.93 23.47
CA ARG A 342 -13.50 13.80 22.59
C ARG A 342 -14.03 13.68 21.17
N ASN A 343 -14.33 14.82 20.55
CA ASN A 343 -14.67 14.87 19.13
C ASN A 343 -13.38 14.99 18.33
N VAL A 344 -13.11 13.98 17.51
CA VAL A 344 -11.92 13.92 16.66
C VAL A 344 -12.37 13.90 15.21
N THR A 345 -11.77 14.76 14.40
CA THR A 345 -11.89 14.76 12.95
C THR A 345 -10.71 14.01 12.35
N PHE A 346 -10.99 12.94 11.63
CA PHE A 346 -10.02 12.21 10.83
C PHE A 346 -10.01 12.84 9.43
N ASN A 347 -8.89 13.42 9.05
CA ASN A 347 -8.68 13.97 7.71
C ASN A 347 -7.94 12.94 6.87
N PHE A 348 -8.52 12.51 5.75
CA PHE A 348 -7.97 11.49 4.88
C PHE A 348 -7.26 12.16 3.71
N SER A 349 -5.94 12.28 3.81
CA SER A 349 -5.11 12.77 2.72
C SER A 349 -4.83 11.61 1.75
N GLY A 350 -4.87 11.87 0.45
CA GLY A 350 -4.56 10.89 -0.60
C GLY A 350 -5.73 10.07 -1.13
N ASN A 351 -6.81 9.85 -0.36
CA ASN A 351 -8.01 9.20 -0.86
C ASN A 351 -9.22 9.49 0.04
N ASN A 352 -10.42 9.36 -0.50
CA ASN A 352 -11.64 9.32 0.30
C ASN A 352 -11.82 7.94 0.93
N VAL A 353 -12.42 7.91 2.12
CA VAL A 353 -12.77 6.66 2.79
C VAL A 353 -14.28 6.60 2.90
N SER A 354 -14.89 5.58 2.34
CA SER A 354 -16.32 5.31 2.44
C SER A 354 -16.62 4.13 3.36
N ASN A 355 -17.90 3.90 3.67
CA ASN A 355 -18.38 2.73 4.41
C ASN A 355 -17.62 2.50 5.73
N ILE A 356 -17.43 3.56 6.51
CA ILE A 356 -16.67 3.53 7.76
C ILE A 356 -17.53 2.88 8.84
N THR A 357 -17.25 1.63 9.20
CA THR A 357 -17.90 0.96 10.33
C THR A 357 -17.09 1.16 11.61
N LYS A 358 -17.78 1.43 12.72
CA LYS A 358 -17.20 1.66 14.05
C LYS A 358 -17.43 0.46 14.98
N TRP A 359 -16.38 0.06 15.69
CA TRP A 359 -16.42 -0.84 16.85
C TRP A 359 -15.80 -0.18 18.07
N GLU A 360 -16.35 -0.40 19.26
CA GLU A 360 -15.83 0.20 20.49
C GLU A 360 -15.76 -0.77 21.68
N THR A 361 -14.75 -0.56 22.53
CA THR A 361 -14.67 -1.12 23.88
C THR A 361 -14.65 0.02 24.88
N THR A 362 -15.58 -0.04 25.83
CA THR A 362 -15.72 0.90 26.95
C THR A 362 -15.78 0.09 28.25
N ALA A 363 -16.19 0.69 29.37
CA ALA A 363 -16.50 -0.07 30.59
C ALA A 363 -17.62 -1.11 30.35
N SER A 364 -18.64 -0.76 29.56
CA SER A 364 -19.85 -1.58 29.34
C SER A 364 -19.92 -2.29 27.99
N ALA A 365 -19.07 -1.93 27.02
CA ALA A 365 -19.01 -2.54 25.69
C ALA A 365 -17.70 -3.32 25.47
N ASN A 366 -17.75 -4.34 24.62
CA ASN A 366 -16.62 -5.23 24.29
C ASN A 366 -16.58 -5.44 22.76
N VAL A 367 -15.74 -4.68 22.06
CA VAL A 367 -15.63 -4.67 20.58
C VAL A 367 -17.03 -4.65 19.93
N ALA A 368 -17.93 -3.85 20.48
CA ALA A 368 -19.31 -3.78 20.03
C ALA A 368 -19.37 -2.97 18.74
N GLN A 369 -19.98 -3.53 17.69
CA GLN A 369 -20.25 -2.77 16.48
C GLN A 369 -21.32 -1.72 16.80
N VAL A 370 -21.05 -0.46 16.43
CA VAL A 370 -21.93 0.67 16.75
C VAL A 370 -22.77 1.05 15.54
N ASN A 371 -22.12 1.59 14.51
CA ASN A 371 -22.76 2.11 13.29
C ASN A 371 -21.80 2.05 12.10
N THR A 372 -22.37 2.13 10.90
CA THR A 372 -21.64 2.41 9.66
C THR A 372 -21.96 3.82 9.18
N TYR A 373 -20.94 4.54 8.72
CA TYR A 373 -21.02 5.91 8.26
C TYR A 373 -20.61 5.99 6.79
N ALA A 374 -21.22 6.90 6.03
CA ALA A 374 -20.95 7.06 4.60
C ALA A 374 -19.47 7.39 4.31
N GLY A 375 -18.81 8.15 5.20
CA GLY A 375 -17.42 8.55 5.05
C GLY A 375 -17.24 9.83 4.21
N GLY A 376 -16.06 10.01 3.60
CA GLY A 376 -15.67 11.19 2.82
C GLY A 376 -14.16 11.44 2.86
N GLY A 377 -13.72 12.64 2.45
CA GLY A 377 -12.34 13.10 2.65
C GLY A 377 -12.04 13.51 4.09
N THR A 378 -13.09 13.78 4.88
CA THR A 378 -12.98 13.95 6.34
C THR A 378 -14.09 13.15 7.03
N PHE A 379 -13.83 12.73 8.27
CA PHE A 379 -14.79 12.02 9.09
C PHE A 379 -14.65 12.44 10.56
N THR A 380 -15.69 13.03 11.13
CA THR A 380 -15.69 13.41 12.55
C THR A 380 -16.48 12.40 13.38
N ASN A 381 -15.90 11.89 14.46
CA ASN A 381 -16.58 11.01 15.40
C ASN A 381 -16.33 11.42 16.86
N SER A 382 -17.33 11.18 17.72
CA SER A 382 -17.16 11.31 19.17
C SER A 382 -16.60 10.01 19.76
N LEU A 383 -15.40 10.09 20.30
CA LEU A 383 -14.75 9.01 21.03
C LEU A 383 -15.20 9.06 22.49
N ALA A 384 -15.79 7.99 22.99
CA ALA A 384 -16.23 7.91 24.38
C ALA A 384 -15.05 8.10 25.35
N GLY A 385 -15.30 8.62 26.55
CA GLY A 385 -14.27 8.70 27.59
C GLY A 385 -13.83 7.30 28.01
N ASN A 386 -12.53 7.12 28.28
CA ASN A 386 -11.91 5.85 28.60
C ASN A 386 -12.38 4.77 27.63
N SER A 387 -12.02 4.89 26.36
CA SER A 387 -12.42 3.97 25.30
C SER A 387 -11.30 3.69 24.30
N ILE A 388 -11.43 2.56 23.61
CA ILE A 388 -10.72 2.26 22.38
C ILE A 388 -11.75 2.01 21.29
N THR A 389 -11.53 2.59 20.12
CA THR A 389 -12.43 2.54 18.97
C THR A 389 -11.65 2.11 17.75
N THR A 390 -12.14 1.11 17.02
CA THR A 390 -11.63 0.75 15.69
C THR A 390 -12.64 1.16 14.66
N PHE A 391 -12.14 1.80 13.61
CA PHE A 391 -12.88 2.11 12.41
C PHE A 391 -12.32 1.27 11.25
N ARG A 392 -13.21 0.71 10.44
CA ARG A 392 -12.84 0.06 9.17
C ARG A 392 -13.62 0.73 8.06
N GLY A 393 -12.92 1.27 7.09
CA GLY A 393 -13.50 1.88 5.91
C GLY A 393 -12.97 1.25 4.63
N THR A 394 -13.64 1.56 3.54
CA THR A 394 -13.23 1.21 2.18
C THR A 394 -12.61 2.45 1.56
N LEU A 395 -11.37 2.37 1.12
CA LEU A 395 -10.80 3.41 0.28
C LEU A 395 -11.65 3.49 -0.99
N GLY A 396 -12.03 4.70 -1.38
CA GLY A 396 -12.61 4.89 -2.70
C GLY A 396 -11.71 4.24 -3.74
N THR A 397 -12.29 3.71 -4.83
CA THR A 397 -11.49 3.55 -6.05
C THR A 397 -10.86 4.91 -6.29
N SER A 398 -9.53 5.00 -6.21
CA SER A 398 -8.82 6.26 -6.39
C SER A 398 -9.44 6.95 -7.62
N PRO A 399 -9.99 8.17 -7.50
CA PRO A 399 -10.34 8.94 -8.67
C PRO A 399 -9.02 9.39 -9.29
N GLY A 400 -8.34 8.45 -9.94
CA GLY A 400 -7.02 8.71 -10.47
C GLY A 400 -6.15 7.44 -10.64
N GLY A 401 -5.64 7.24 -11.85
CA GLY A 401 -4.61 6.27 -12.18
C GLY A 401 -3.24 6.58 -11.58
N SER A 402 -2.50 5.53 -11.26
CA SER A 402 -1.12 5.61 -10.77
C SER A 402 -0.25 6.58 -11.57
N THR A 403 0.17 7.66 -10.92
CA THR A 403 1.09 8.66 -11.47
C THR A 403 2.41 8.61 -10.71
N SER A 404 3.48 8.50 -11.49
CA SER A 404 4.87 8.41 -11.03
C SER A 404 5.69 9.34 -11.90
N VAL A 405 6.24 10.40 -11.32
CA VAL A 405 7.10 11.37 -11.98
C VAL A 405 8.51 11.22 -11.41
N TRP A 406 9.45 10.90 -12.27
CA TRP A 406 10.88 10.79 -11.94
C TRP A 406 11.61 11.98 -12.56
N LEU A 407 12.44 12.66 -11.76
CA LEU A 407 13.25 13.81 -12.18
C LEU A 407 14.69 13.61 -11.72
N GLU A 408 15.68 13.66 -12.62
CA GLU A 408 17.08 13.82 -12.21
C GLU A 408 17.32 15.26 -11.74
N ALA A 409 18.15 15.43 -10.71
CA ALA A 409 18.32 16.71 -10.04
C ALA A 409 19.09 17.74 -10.89
N GLU A 410 20.07 17.27 -11.67
CA GLU A 410 20.85 18.07 -12.60
C GLU A 410 20.05 18.56 -13.81
N CYS A 411 18.87 17.98 -14.05
CA CYS A 411 18.03 18.29 -15.22
C CYS A 411 16.83 19.19 -14.86
N GLY A 412 17.05 20.13 -13.93
CA GLY A 412 16.16 21.26 -13.65
C GLY A 412 16.74 22.58 -14.18
N GLU A 413 16.05 23.69 -13.94
CA GLU A 413 16.64 25.03 -14.09
C GLU A 413 17.58 25.27 -12.91
N VAL A 414 18.85 24.88 -13.06
CA VAL A 414 19.87 24.91 -12.01
C VAL A 414 20.42 26.33 -11.83
N GLY A 415 20.24 26.89 -10.64
CA GLY A 415 20.80 28.18 -10.24
C GLY A 415 22.33 28.12 -10.13
N SER A 416 23.00 29.25 -10.37
CA SER A 416 24.47 29.30 -10.52
C SER A 416 25.29 28.90 -9.29
N LEU A 417 24.69 28.77 -8.11
CA LEU A 417 25.35 28.30 -6.88
C LEU A 417 25.21 26.79 -6.66
N PHE A 418 24.41 26.10 -7.49
CA PHE A 418 24.46 24.66 -7.62
C PHE A 418 25.46 24.28 -8.72
N GLN A 419 26.25 23.25 -8.47
CA GLN A 419 27.23 22.68 -9.37
C GLN A 419 26.79 21.29 -9.79
N GLU A 420 26.67 21.08 -11.09
CA GLU A 420 26.48 19.75 -11.66
C GLU A 420 27.77 18.96 -11.58
N GLN A 421 27.65 17.71 -11.14
CA GLN A 421 28.72 16.75 -10.97
C GLN A 421 28.37 15.48 -11.73
N THR A 422 29.38 14.65 -12.00
CA THR A 422 29.18 13.37 -12.69
C THR A 422 29.80 12.20 -11.92
N GLY A 423 29.23 11.01 -12.06
CA GLY A 423 29.72 9.78 -11.44
C GLY A 423 29.17 9.52 -10.02
N ASN A 424 30.01 9.06 -9.10
CA ASN A 424 29.62 8.74 -7.71
C ASN A 424 28.47 7.71 -7.56
N SER A 425 28.25 6.83 -8.54
CA SER A 425 27.09 5.91 -8.57
C SER A 425 25.73 6.62 -8.48
N SER A 426 25.67 7.85 -8.97
CA SER A 426 24.46 8.65 -9.12
C SER A 426 23.55 8.06 -10.21
N SER A 427 22.25 8.38 -10.20
CA SER A 427 21.38 8.03 -11.31
C SER A 427 21.76 8.86 -12.53
N ASN A 428 21.61 8.27 -13.71
CA ASN A 428 21.93 8.91 -14.99
C ASN A 428 23.34 9.55 -15.09
N ASN A 429 24.28 9.13 -14.23
CA ASN A 429 25.65 9.64 -14.16
C ASN A 429 25.77 11.15 -13.84
N GLY A 430 24.71 11.80 -13.34
CA GLY A 430 24.71 13.20 -12.89
C GLY A 430 24.20 13.35 -11.46
N TYR A 431 24.59 14.42 -10.77
CA TYR A 431 23.99 14.89 -9.51
C TYR A 431 24.36 16.36 -9.29
N VAL A 432 23.75 17.02 -8.30
CA VAL A 432 24.06 18.40 -7.94
C VAL A 432 24.64 18.52 -6.53
N SER A 433 25.59 19.43 -6.38
CA SER A 433 26.15 19.90 -5.11
C SER A 433 26.07 21.41 -5.02
N VAL A 434 26.24 21.99 -3.85
CA VAL A 434 26.27 23.45 -3.69
C VAL A 434 27.72 23.93 -3.74
N GLU A 435 27.96 25.13 -4.26
CA GLU A 435 29.28 25.75 -4.20
C GLU A 435 29.69 25.98 -2.74
N SER A 436 30.88 25.48 -2.37
CA SER A 436 31.36 25.50 -0.99
C SER A 436 31.39 26.92 -0.38
N GLY A 437 30.98 27.02 0.88
CA GLY A 437 30.85 28.25 1.65
C GLY A 437 29.47 28.89 1.63
N ASN A 438 28.50 28.34 0.89
CA ASN A 438 27.16 28.91 0.75
C ASN A 438 26.12 28.18 1.62
N ASN A 439 25.72 28.80 2.73
CA ASN A 439 24.73 28.28 3.66
C ASN A 439 23.55 29.27 3.81
N SER A 440 22.32 28.76 3.91
CA SER A 440 21.08 29.54 4.06
C SER A 440 20.18 28.97 5.16
N LEU A 441 20.67 28.98 6.40
CA LEU A 441 20.08 28.24 7.53
C LEU A 441 18.76 28.81 8.08
N SER A 442 18.51 30.11 7.89
CA SER A 442 17.38 30.83 8.52
C SER A 442 16.21 31.11 7.57
N SER A 443 16.42 31.04 6.26
CA SER A 443 15.39 31.25 5.23
C SER A 443 15.82 30.66 3.90
N ALA A 444 14.88 30.37 3.01
CA ALA A 444 15.19 29.89 1.67
C ALA A 444 16.06 30.89 0.86
N PRO A 445 17.03 30.40 0.06
CA PRO A 445 17.98 31.25 -0.66
C PRO A 445 17.31 32.00 -1.83
N GLY A 446 18.02 32.96 -2.43
CA GLY A 446 17.59 33.64 -3.67
C GLY A 446 17.61 32.73 -4.90
N THR A 447 17.26 33.26 -6.09
CA THR A 447 17.13 32.47 -7.33
C THR A 447 18.40 31.77 -7.78
N THR A 448 19.58 32.33 -7.52
CA THR A 448 20.87 31.70 -7.83
C THR A 448 21.15 30.45 -6.99
N GLY A 449 20.45 30.28 -5.87
CA GLY A 449 20.59 29.17 -4.94
C GLY A 449 19.48 28.14 -5.01
N ARG A 450 18.81 28.02 -6.16
CA ARG A 450 17.63 27.15 -6.34
C ARG A 450 17.76 26.30 -7.60
N ILE A 451 17.07 25.18 -7.62
CA ILE A 451 16.79 24.37 -8.81
C ILE A 451 15.28 24.29 -8.96
N THR A 452 14.79 24.56 -10.17
CA THR A 452 13.36 24.55 -10.46
C THR A 452 13.02 23.47 -11.48
N TYR A 453 11.99 22.68 -11.21
CA TYR A 453 11.51 21.62 -12.09
C TYR A 453 10.06 21.88 -12.47
N SER A 454 9.76 21.77 -13.76
CA SER A 454 8.38 21.68 -14.23
C SER A 454 7.99 20.21 -14.37
N PHE A 455 6.83 19.85 -13.85
CA PHE A 455 6.30 18.50 -14.00
C PHE A 455 4.79 18.52 -14.19
N ASN A 456 4.24 17.43 -14.74
CA ASN A 456 2.80 17.28 -14.92
C ASN A 456 2.34 16.07 -14.12
N VAL A 457 1.17 16.21 -13.49
CA VAL A 457 0.44 15.08 -12.95
C VAL A 457 -0.89 14.94 -13.67
N GLY A 458 -1.24 13.71 -14.07
CA GLY A 458 -2.42 13.45 -14.89
C GLY A 458 -3.73 13.68 -14.15
N GLU A 459 -3.69 13.78 -12.83
CA GLU A 459 -4.85 13.80 -11.95
C GLU A 459 -4.59 14.52 -10.64
N SER A 460 -5.66 15.09 -10.11
CA SER A 460 -5.62 15.69 -8.78
C SER A 460 -5.52 14.59 -7.72
N GLY A 461 -4.65 14.76 -6.73
CA GLY A 461 -4.46 13.77 -5.67
C GLY A 461 -3.36 14.18 -4.70
N SER A 462 -3.12 13.36 -3.68
CA SER A 462 -1.96 13.55 -2.80
C SER A 462 -0.77 12.80 -3.34
N TYR A 463 0.35 13.51 -3.48
CA TYR A 463 1.60 13.00 -4.02
C TYR A 463 2.70 13.10 -2.97
N THR A 464 3.42 12.01 -2.74
CA THR A 464 4.63 12.01 -1.93
C THR A 464 5.83 12.37 -2.81
N LEU A 465 6.64 13.32 -2.33
CA LEU A 465 7.93 13.68 -2.87
C LEU A 465 9.02 12.93 -2.10
N TRP A 466 9.80 12.15 -2.81
CA TRP A 466 11.02 11.50 -2.35
C TRP A 466 12.24 12.13 -3.02
N ALA A 467 13.38 12.08 -2.35
CA ALA A 467 14.64 12.56 -2.90
C ALA A 467 15.80 11.60 -2.58
N ARG A 468 16.69 11.38 -3.54
CA ARG A 468 17.90 10.58 -3.40
C ARG A 468 19.07 11.51 -3.10
N VAL A 469 19.70 11.32 -1.95
CA VAL A 469 20.64 12.28 -1.36
C VAL A 469 21.83 11.60 -0.68
N ILE A 470 22.90 12.36 -0.47
CA ILE A 470 24.01 12.06 0.44
C ILE A 470 24.14 13.23 1.41
N ALA A 471 24.08 12.94 2.71
CA ALA A 471 24.23 13.90 3.79
C ALA A 471 25.43 13.49 4.66
N PRO A 472 26.64 14.01 4.40
CA PRO A 472 27.87 13.47 4.96
C PRO A 472 28.00 13.67 6.47
N ASN A 473 27.33 14.66 7.05
CA ASN A 473 27.33 14.94 8.49
C ASN A 473 26.12 15.79 8.89
N ALA A 474 25.96 16.09 10.18
CA ALA A 474 24.81 16.82 10.72
C ALA A 474 24.82 18.34 10.49
N ASP A 475 25.91 18.87 9.93
CA ASP A 475 26.00 20.26 9.46
C ASP A 475 25.76 20.34 7.93
N ASP A 476 25.53 19.19 7.28
CA ASP A 476 25.34 19.00 5.84
C ASP A 476 24.20 17.98 5.58
N ASP A 477 23.00 18.29 6.08
CA ASP A 477 21.86 17.36 6.09
C ASP A 477 20.52 18.00 5.71
N SER A 478 20.54 19.07 4.91
CA SER A 478 19.31 19.83 4.65
C SER A 478 19.21 20.59 3.32
N PHE A 479 17.94 20.84 2.94
CA PHE A 479 17.50 21.68 1.83
C PHE A 479 16.20 22.46 2.18
N TRP A 480 15.86 23.44 1.36
CA TRP A 480 14.54 24.08 1.34
C TRP A 480 13.71 23.53 0.18
N VAL A 481 12.41 23.29 0.38
CA VAL A 481 11.52 22.73 -0.65
C VAL A 481 10.23 23.52 -0.77
N GLN A 482 9.77 23.76 -1.99
CA GLN A 482 8.53 24.46 -2.28
C GLN A 482 7.84 23.87 -3.53
N ILE A 483 6.53 23.73 -3.48
CA ILE A 483 5.68 23.37 -4.62
C ILE A 483 4.79 24.57 -4.99
N ASP A 484 4.65 24.86 -6.28
CA ASP A 484 3.77 25.89 -6.87
C ASP A 484 3.88 27.28 -6.22
N GLY A 485 5.06 27.64 -5.73
CA GLY A 485 5.29 28.91 -5.06
C GLY A 485 4.64 29.02 -3.67
N GLY A 486 4.22 27.91 -3.05
CA GLY A 486 3.61 27.83 -1.72
C GLY A 486 4.58 28.12 -0.56
N ASP A 487 4.29 27.65 0.66
CA ASP A 487 5.22 27.86 1.78
C ASP A 487 6.48 27.01 1.65
N TRP A 488 7.62 27.54 2.12
CA TRP A 488 8.89 26.80 2.15
C TRP A 488 8.89 25.77 3.29
N LEU A 489 9.13 24.52 2.92
CA LEU A 489 9.46 23.44 3.85
C LEU A 489 10.95 23.48 4.17
N ASN A 490 11.29 23.47 5.46
CA ASN A 490 12.64 23.18 5.93
C ASN A 490 12.83 21.66 5.99
N TRP A 491 13.45 21.09 4.95
CA TRP A 491 13.75 19.67 4.88
C TRP A 491 15.14 19.45 5.50
N ASN A 492 15.15 18.99 6.74
CA ASN A 492 16.34 18.97 7.61
C ASN A 492 16.41 17.65 8.40
N GLY A 493 17.61 17.24 8.81
CA GLY A 493 17.82 15.97 9.51
C GLY A 493 17.91 14.76 8.56
N ILE A 494 18.34 14.98 7.32
CA ILE A 494 18.50 13.94 6.30
C ILE A 494 19.63 13.00 6.75
N ALA A 495 19.30 11.82 7.26
CA ALA A 495 20.20 10.71 7.62
C ALA A 495 21.71 11.08 7.74
N PRO A 496 22.11 11.87 8.75
CA PRO A 496 23.45 12.45 8.81
C PRO A 496 24.53 11.38 8.96
N GLY A 497 25.60 11.49 8.17
CA GLY A 497 26.67 10.49 8.10
C GLY A 497 26.49 9.47 6.97
N ALA A 498 25.49 9.63 6.11
CA ALA A 498 25.33 8.82 4.92
C ALA A 498 26.51 9.04 3.96
N THR A 499 27.22 7.96 3.61
CA THR A 499 28.33 7.97 2.64
C THR A 499 27.96 7.33 1.30
N SER A 500 26.70 6.96 1.14
CA SER A 500 26.11 6.36 -0.06
C SER A 500 24.72 6.93 -0.28
N TRP A 501 24.27 6.99 -1.53
CA TRP A 501 22.95 7.50 -1.89
C TRP A 501 21.81 6.78 -1.15
N THR A 502 20.99 7.56 -0.46
CA THR A 502 19.79 7.09 0.24
C THR A 502 18.57 7.85 -0.23
N TRP A 503 17.43 7.17 -0.34
CA TRP A 503 16.14 7.83 -0.52
C TRP A 503 15.64 8.33 0.82
N ASP A 504 15.20 9.58 0.85
CA ASP A 504 14.57 10.21 2.00
C ASP A 504 13.16 10.70 1.61
N ASP A 505 12.23 10.58 2.56
CA ASP A 505 10.84 11.06 2.42
C ASP A 505 10.81 12.56 2.73
N VAL A 506 10.61 13.38 1.70
CA VAL A 506 10.63 14.84 1.84
C VAL A 506 9.32 15.33 2.45
N SER A 507 8.20 15.08 1.76
CA SER A 507 6.85 15.47 2.20
C SER A 507 5.76 14.96 1.24
N SER A 508 4.49 15.14 1.63
CA SER A 508 3.34 14.95 0.73
C SER A 508 2.66 16.27 0.39
N TYR A 509 2.19 16.40 -0.85
CA TYR A 509 1.52 17.58 -1.39
C TYR A 509 0.23 17.18 -2.11
N ASP A 510 -0.84 17.93 -1.88
CA ASP A 510 -2.08 17.78 -2.65
C ASP A 510 -1.97 18.61 -3.94
N LEU A 511 -1.89 17.92 -5.07
CA LEU A 511 -1.73 18.52 -6.39
C LEU A 511 -3.03 18.43 -7.17
N SER A 512 -3.29 19.41 -8.03
CA SER A 512 -4.35 19.32 -9.04
C SER A 512 -3.88 18.54 -10.26
N SER A 513 -4.78 18.05 -11.12
CA SER A 513 -4.39 17.61 -12.46
C SER A 513 -3.81 18.79 -13.23
N GLY A 514 -2.65 18.61 -13.86
CA GLY A 514 -2.02 19.65 -14.67
C GLY A 514 -0.53 19.84 -14.37
N ASN A 515 -0.02 20.99 -14.78
CA ASN A 515 1.39 21.35 -14.63
C ASN A 515 1.64 21.97 -13.25
N HIS A 516 2.75 21.57 -12.65
CA HIS A 516 3.22 21.98 -11.34
C HIS A 516 4.69 22.36 -11.40
N THR A 517 5.13 23.13 -10.40
CA THR A 517 6.52 23.53 -10.24
C THR A 517 7.05 23.04 -8.89
N LEU A 518 8.18 22.32 -8.91
CA LEU A 518 8.95 21.97 -7.73
C LEU A 518 10.19 22.86 -7.67
N THR A 519 10.47 23.46 -6.53
CA THR A 519 11.68 24.24 -6.29
C THR A 519 12.45 23.69 -5.10
N ILE A 520 13.73 23.41 -5.31
CA ILE A 520 14.69 23.02 -4.26
C ILE A 520 15.65 24.19 -4.05
N GLY A 521 15.87 24.63 -2.82
CA GLY A 521 16.88 25.62 -2.46
C GLY A 521 17.95 25.02 -1.56
N TYR A 522 19.21 25.44 -1.69
CA TYR A 522 20.23 25.00 -0.76
C TYR A 522 19.95 25.53 0.65
N ARG A 523 20.23 24.71 1.66
CA ARG A 523 20.30 25.15 3.06
C ARG A 523 21.73 25.02 3.58
N GLU A 524 22.37 23.88 3.32
CA GLU A 524 23.79 23.63 3.62
C GLU A 524 24.55 23.22 2.36
N ASP A 525 25.87 23.45 2.33
CA ASP A 525 26.66 23.29 1.11
C ASP A 525 27.18 21.87 0.84
N GLY A 526 27.24 21.00 1.86
CA GLY A 526 27.75 19.63 1.70
C GLY A 526 26.71 18.56 1.38
N THR A 527 25.41 18.85 1.47
CA THR A 527 24.35 17.89 1.10
C THR A 527 24.29 17.73 -0.42
N LEU A 528 24.34 16.50 -0.92
CA LEU A 528 24.27 16.19 -2.35
C LEU A 528 22.86 15.72 -2.73
N LEU A 529 22.38 16.12 -3.90
CA LEU A 529 21.06 15.73 -4.43
C LEU A 529 21.22 15.09 -5.81
N ASP A 530 20.59 13.94 -6.00
CA ASP A 530 20.74 13.12 -7.20
C ASP A 530 19.42 12.97 -7.96
N LYS A 531 18.34 12.60 -7.27
CA LYS A 531 17.07 12.30 -7.93
C LYS A 531 15.86 12.67 -7.10
N LEU A 532 14.76 12.98 -7.77
CA LEU A 532 13.47 13.27 -7.17
C LEU A 532 12.41 12.31 -7.74
N TYR A 533 11.47 11.90 -6.87
CA TYR A 533 10.36 11.02 -7.24
C TYR A 533 9.06 11.51 -6.63
N ILE A 534 8.09 11.87 -7.47
CA ILE A 534 6.78 12.38 -7.07
C ILE A 534 5.74 11.34 -7.45
N THR A 535 4.99 10.81 -6.48
CA THR A 535 4.04 9.74 -6.77
C THR A 535 2.81 9.73 -5.86
N ASN A 536 1.69 9.29 -6.42
CA ASN A 536 0.47 8.97 -5.66
C ASN A 536 0.26 7.45 -5.50
N THR A 537 1.26 6.63 -5.86
CA THR A 537 1.17 5.16 -5.85
C THR A 537 1.44 4.52 -4.49
N GLY A 538 2.00 5.28 -3.55
CA GLY A 538 2.48 4.76 -2.27
C GLY A 538 3.71 3.85 -2.35
N GLN A 539 4.34 3.74 -3.52
CA GLN A 539 5.58 2.97 -3.68
C GLN A 539 6.76 3.73 -3.07
N THR A 540 7.48 3.08 -2.16
CA THR A 540 8.78 3.58 -1.68
C THR A 540 9.84 3.32 -2.75
N PRO A 541 10.59 4.34 -3.22
CA PRO A 541 11.64 4.16 -4.21
C PRO A 541 12.83 3.38 -3.64
N THR A 542 13.49 2.59 -4.49
CA THR A 542 14.69 1.83 -4.12
C THR A 542 15.77 1.95 -5.18
N GLY A 543 17.03 1.67 -4.82
CA GLY A 543 18.16 1.76 -5.74
C GLY A 543 18.32 3.15 -6.35
N SER A 544 18.55 3.24 -7.66
CA SER A 544 18.62 4.48 -8.44
C SER A 544 17.27 5.01 -8.92
N GLY A 545 16.16 4.33 -8.59
CA GLY A 545 14.84 4.64 -9.15
C GLY A 545 14.70 4.32 -10.64
N SER A 546 13.50 4.54 -11.18
CA SER A 546 13.24 4.40 -12.62
C SER A 546 13.85 5.56 -13.41
N PRO A 547 14.09 5.40 -14.73
CA PRO A 547 14.58 6.49 -15.57
C PRO A 547 13.69 7.74 -15.45
N ALA A 548 14.33 8.89 -15.28
CA ALA A 548 13.66 10.18 -15.31
C ALA A 548 13.68 10.74 -16.73
N ASN A 549 12.59 11.43 -17.11
CA ASN A 549 12.40 11.92 -18.48
C ASN A 549 12.67 13.43 -18.62
N ASN A 550 13.19 14.08 -17.57
CA ASN A 550 13.50 15.51 -17.57
C ASN A 550 14.92 15.84 -18.07
N CYS A 551 15.80 14.84 -18.17
CA CYS A 551 17.02 14.98 -18.95
C CYS A 551 16.67 14.74 -20.43
N GLY A 552 16.75 15.79 -21.24
CA GLY A 552 16.63 15.64 -22.69
C GLY A 552 17.74 14.71 -23.21
N ASP A 553 17.33 13.74 -24.02
CA ASP A 553 18.13 12.74 -24.74
C ASP A 553 18.86 11.69 -23.89
N ASP A 554 18.18 10.55 -23.66
CA ASP A 554 18.70 9.22 -24.04
C ASP A 554 17.55 8.21 -24.15
N GLY A 555 17.43 7.60 -25.34
CA GLY A 555 16.24 6.88 -25.77
C GLY A 555 15.83 5.68 -24.92
N GLY A 556 14.62 5.77 -24.35
CA GLY A 556 13.82 4.60 -23.97
C GLY A 556 12.87 4.80 -22.79
N GLY A 557 11.58 5.07 -23.06
CA GLY A 557 10.51 4.64 -22.13
C GLY A 557 9.39 5.60 -21.73
N SER A 558 8.78 6.35 -22.65
CA SER A 558 7.38 6.82 -22.53
C SER A 558 6.83 7.16 -23.91
N THR A 559 5.65 6.65 -24.25
CA THR A 559 5.02 6.89 -25.57
C THR A 559 4.42 8.28 -25.72
N GLY A 560 4.34 9.07 -24.64
CA GLY A 560 3.65 10.37 -24.64
C GLY A 560 2.15 10.33 -24.94
N LEU A 561 1.56 9.14 -25.17
CA LEU A 561 0.13 8.97 -25.45
C LEU A 561 -0.70 8.89 -24.17
N VAL A 562 -1.89 9.47 -24.22
CA VAL A 562 -2.91 9.54 -23.16
C VAL A 562 -4.02 8.56 -23.53
N ASN A 563 -4.39 7.68 -22.60
CA ASN A 563 -5.52 6.78 -22.80
C ASN A 563 -6.82 7.55 -23.00
N ASN A 564 -7.60 7.19 -24.02
CA ASN A 564 -8.75 7.94 -24.54
C ASN A 564 -8.40 9.32 -25.14
N GLY A 565 -7.12 9.62 -25.35
CA GLY A 565 -6.68 10.80 -26.08
C GLY A 565 -7.03 10.70 -27.56
N ILE A 566 -7.47 11.80 -28.14
CA ILE A 566 -7.77 11.94 -29.57
C ILE A 566 -6.58 12.60 -30.23
N TYR A 567 -6.07 11.98 -31.29
CA TYR A 567 -4.85 12.40 -31.97
C TYR A 567 -5.08 12.58 -33.47
N GLU A 568 -4.42 13.58 -34.05
CA GLU A 568 -4.01 13.56 -35.46
C GLU A 568 -2.63 12.92 -35.55
N ILE A 569 -2.43 11.97 -36.46
CA ILE A 569 -1.15 11.26 -36.62
C ILE A 569 -0.45 11.83 -37.86
N GLU A 570 0.56 12.65 -37.66
CA GLU A 570 1.31 13.37 -38.70
C GLU A 570 2.51 12.55 -39.20
N PHE A 571 2.76 12.58 -40.52
CA PHE A 571 3.92 11.90 -41.12
C PHE A 571 5.14 12.82 -41.10
N GLN A 572 6.32 12.34 -40.66
CA GLN A 572 7.55 13.15 -40.67
C GLN A 572 7.96 13.60 -42.08
N THR A 573 7.67 12.79 -43.10
CA THR A 573 8.01 13.12 -44.50
C THR A 573 7.36 14.40 -44.98
N ASP A 574 6.14 14.71 -44.50
CA ASP A 574 5.39 15.91 -44.85
C ASP A 574 4.48 16.31 -43.68
N PRO A 575 4.87 17.27 -42.83
CA PRO A 575 4.08 17.73 -41.69
C PRO A 575 2.68 18.29 -42.03
N GLY A 576 2.43 18.60 -43.31
CA GLY A 576 1.10 18.97 -43.81
C GLY A 576 0.15 17.78 -43.98
N LYS A 577 0.67 16.54 -43.91
CA LYS A 577 -0.07 15.30 -44.14
C LYS A 577 -0.28 14.52 -42.86
N VAL A 578 -1.51 14.01 -42.67
CA VAL A 578 -1.90 13.18 -41.52
C VAL A 578 -2.54 11.87 -41.98
N LEU A 579 -2.62 10.90 -41.07
CA LEU A 579 -3.26 9.60 -41.32
C LEU A 579 -4.76 9.78 -41.49
N ASP A 580 -5.25 9.46 -42.68
CA ASP A 580 -6.62 9.68 -43.13
C ASP A 580 -7.30 8.34 -43.44
N LEU A 581 -8.50 8.16 -42.89
CA LEU A 581 -9.43 7.14 -43.35
C LEU A 581 -10.04 7.61 -44.68
N ARG A 582 -9.64 6.96 -45.78
CA ARG A 582 -10.04 7.35 -47.13
C ARG A 582 -11.57 7.50 -47.23
N ASN A 583 -12.01 8.69 -47.64
CA ASN A 583 -13.42 9.07 -47.78
C ASN A 583 -14.26 8.96 -46.47
N GLY A 584 -13.64 8.75 -45.30
CA GLY A 584 -14.35 8.51 -44.04
C GLY A 584 -15.18 7.22 -44.04
N GLU A 585 -14.81 6.21 -44.83
CA GLU A 585 -15.58 4.98 -45.00
C GLU A 585 -15.55 4.06 -43.76
N ASP A 586 -16.67 3.99 -43.03
CA ASP A 586 -16.84 3.13 -41.85
C ASP A 586 -17.20 1.67 -42.22
N VAL A 587 -16.30 0.99 -42.92
CA VAL A 587 -16.46 -0.42 -43.33
C VAL A 587 -15.18 -1.23 -43.09
N ASN A 588 -15.34 -2.55 -42.92
CA ASN A 588 -14.20 -3.46 -42.81
C ASN A 588 -13.38 -3.46 -44.10
N GLY A 589 -12.08 -3.22 -43.98
CA GLY A 589 -11.16 -3.13 -45.11
C GLY A 589 -10.96 -1.72 -45.66
N ALA A 590 -11.56 -0.69 -45.06
CA ALA A 590 -11.36 0.69 -45.49
C ALA A 590 -9.88 1.11 -45.38
N VAL A 591 -9.46 1.93 -46.35
CA VAL A 591 -8.05 2.24 -46.61
C VAL A 591 -7.57 3.41 -45.75
N LEU A 592 -6.38 3.24 -45.14
CA LEU A 592 -5.67 4.30 -44.45
C LEU A 592 -4.55 4.85 -45.34
N ARG A 593 -4.41 6.17 -45.44
CA ARG A 593 -3.46 6.83 -46.34
C ARG A 593 -2.95 8.16 -45.79
N PRO A 594 -1.85 8.72 -46.32
CA PRO A 594 -1.51 10.13 -46.13
C PRO A 594 -2.52 11.03 -46.84
N TRP A 595 -2.99 12.09 -46.19
CA TRP A 595 -3.83 13.11 -46.82
C TRP A 595 -3.60 14.50 -46.23
N GLU A 596 -3.99 15.54 -46.96
CA GLU A 596 -3.92 16.94 -46.49
C GLU A 596 -4.70 17.10 -45.18
N ARG A 597 -4.08 17.74 -44.19
CA ARG A 597 -4.73 18.04 -42.92
C ARG A 597 -5.96 18.91 -43.15
N ASN A 598 -7.11 18.42 -42.71
CA ASN A 598 -8.40 19.11 -42.77
C ASN A 598 -9.18 19.06 -41.44
N GLY A 599 -8.70 18.30 -40.44
CA GLY A 599 -9.28 18.25 -39.10
C GLY A 599 -10.59 17.46 -39.00
N GLU A 600 -11.02 16.82 -40.08
CA GLU A 600 -12.25 16.01 -40.11
C GLU A 600 -12.11 14.74 -39.25
N THR A 601 -13.25 14.15 -38.87
CA THR A 601 -13.27 12.92 -38.05
C THR A 601 -12.53 11.74 -38.68
N ALA A 602 -12.37 11.73 -40.00
CA ALA A 602 -11.58 10.74 -40.75
C ALA A 602 -10.07 10.80 -40.43
N GLN A 603 -9.58 11.89 -39.84
CA GLN A 603 -8.17 12.12 -39.49
C GLN A 603 -7.90 12.04 -37.98
N GLN A 604 -8.93 11.68 -37.20
CA GLN A 604 -8.87 11.68 -35.74
C GLN A 604 -8.95 10.26 -35.18
N TRP A 605 -7.98 9.93 -34.33
CA TRP A 605 -7.78 8.58 -33.80
C TRP A 605 -7.79 8.60 -32.28
N ILE A 606 -8.64 7.78 -31.67
CA ILE A 606 -8.68 7.63 -30.21
C ILE A 606 -7.66 6.55 -29.82
N ALA A 607 -6.64 6.92 -29.06
CA ALA A 607 -5.66 6.00 -28.52
C ALA A 607 -6.23 5.29 -27.29
N ILE A 608 -6.28 3.97 -27.33
CA ILE A 608 -6.75 3.10 -26.25
C ILE A 608 -5.59 2.24 -25.79
N ASP A 609 -5.31 2.23 -24.49
CA ASP A 609 -4.34 1.32 -23.89
C ASP A 609 -4.76 -0.14 -24.11
N ALA A 610 -3.88 -0.92 -24.75
CA ALA A 610 -4.10 -2.33 -25.05
C ALA A 610 -3.30 -3.25 -24.10
N GLY A 611 -2.64 -2.70 -23.09
CA GLY A 611 -1.82 -3.43 -22.12
C GLY A 611 -0.44 -3.80 -22.65
N ASN A 612 0.47 -4.15 -21.74
CA ASN A 612 1.85 -4.56 -22.06
C ASN A 612 2.63 -3.54 -22.92
N GLY A 613 2.32 -2.24 -22.76
CA GLY A 613 2.95 -1.15 -23.53
C GLY A 613 2.46 -1.01 -24.98
N ASN A 614 1.33 -1.63 -25.33
CA ASN A 614 0.73 -1.52 -26.67
C ASN A 614 -0.48 -0.59 -26.68
N TRP A 615 -0.78 -0.04 -27.86
CA TRP A 615 -1.88 0.87 -28.12
C TRP A 615 -2.78 0.37 -29.24
N ARG A 616 -4.06 0.71 -29.16
CA ARG A 616 -5.07 0.51 -30.19
C ARG A 616 -5.62 1.86 -30.61
N PHE A 617 -5.87 2.05 -31.90
CA PHE A 617 -6.35 3.32 -32.44
C PHE A 617 -7.75 3.15 -33.02
N VAL A 618 -8.75 3.73 -32.36
CA VAL A 618 -10.16 3.73 -32.79
C VAL A 618 -10.40 4.92 -33.71
N SER A 619 -11.06 4.71 -34.85
CA SER A 619 -11.41 5.82 -35.74
C SER A 619 -12.59 6.63 -35.20
N LYS A 620 -12.46 7.96 -35.11
CA LYS A 620 -13.57 8.86 -34.76
C LYS A 620 -14.68 8.91 -35.82
N ALA A 621 -14.35 8.58 -37.07
CA ALA A 621 -15.32 8.45 -38.15
C ALA A 621 -16.15 7.15 -38.06
N SER A 622 -15.73 6.19 -37.23
CA SER A 622 -16.46 4.94 -37.05
C SER A 622 -17.61 5.07 -36.07
N ALA A 623 -18.81 4.65 -36.47
CA ALA A 623 -19.95 4.52 -35.57
C ALA A 623 -19.96 3.18 -34.81
N SER A 624 -19.12 2.22 -35.23
CA SER A 624 -18.99 0.88 -34.64
C SER A 624 -17.63 0.66 -33.97
N ASP A 625 -16.94 1.75 -33.59
CA ASP A 625 -15.63 1.75 -32.93
C ASP A 625 -14.58 0.87 -33.63
N ARG A 626 -14.56 0.90 -34.98
CA ARG A 626 -13.56 0.19 -35.78
C ARG A 626 -12.16 0.76 -35.55
N VAL A 627 -11.16 -0.10 -35.66
CA VAL A 627 -9.77 0.17 -35.25
C VAL A 627 -8.78 -0.09 -36.38
N ILE A 628 -7.58 0.48 -36.23
CA ILE A 628 -6.45 0.21 -37.12
C ILE A 628 -5.97 -1.23 -36.91
N ASP A 629 -6.01 -2.01 -38.00
CA ASP A 629 -5.85 -3.46 -38.06
C ASP A 629 -4.80 -3.86 -39.10
N LEU A 630 -4.00 -4.87 -38.76
CA LEU A 630 -3.11 -5.54 -39.69
C LEU A 630 -3.87 -6.64 -40.45
N ALA A 631 -3.99 -6.52 -41.77
CA ALA A 631 -4.83 -7.39 -42.58
C ALA A 631 -4.52 -8.88 -42.34
N ASN A 632 -5.57 -9.64 -41.99
CA ASN A 632 -5.51 -11.07 -41.70
C ASN A 632 -4.54 -11.47 -40.57
N GLY A 633 -4.04 -10.51 -39.77
CA GLY A 633 -3.07 -10.75 -38.71
C GLY A 633 -1.71 -11.28 -39.19
N THR A 634 -1.43 -11.20 -40.50
CA THR A 634 -0.15 -11.68 -41.06
C THR A 634 0.91 -10.58 -40.95
N THR A 635 2.15 -10.95 -40.69
CA THR A 635 3.24 -9.96 -40.59
C THR A 635 4.03 -9.80 -41.89
N GLU A 636 3.61 -10.40 -43.00
CA GLU A 636 4.33 -10.35 -44.28
C GLU A 636 4.60 -8.92 -44.76
N ILE A 637 5.76 -8.70 -45.37
CA ILE A 637 6.18 -7.38 -45.85
C ILE A 637 5.18 -6.92 -46.93
N GLY A 638 4.69 -5.68 -46.81
CA GLY A 638 3.65 -5.12 -47.69
C GLY A 638 2.22 -5.44 -47.26
N THR A 639 2.01 -6.12 -46.12
CA THR A 639 0.66 -6.34 -45.58
C THR A 639 -0.05 -5.02 -45.36
N SER A 640 -1.29 -4.92 -45.84
CA SER A 640 -2.11 -3.72 -45.71
C SER A 640 -2.46 -3.44 -44.24
N ILE A 641 -2.33 -2.17 -43.85
CA ILE A 641 -2.85 -1.64 -42.57
C ILE A 641 -4.14 -0.89 -42.89
N ARG A 642 -5.25 -1.34 -42.30
CA ARG A 642 -6.61 -0.99 -42.72
C ARG A 642 -7.52 -0.77 -41.52
N LEU A 643 -8.74 -0.31 -41.76
CA LEU A 643 -9.78 -0.26 -40.73
C LEU A 643 -10.51 -1.61 -40.64
N TRP A 644 -10.72 -2.11 -39.43
CA TRP A 644 -11.47 -3.37 -39.20
C TRP A 644 -12.28 -3.31 -37.90
N GLU A 645 -13.26 -4.21 -37.76
CA GLU A 645 -14.02 -4.35 -36.51
C GLU A 645 -13.07 -4.62 -35.33
N ASN A 646 -13.38 -4.05 -34.18
CA ASN A 646 -12.54 -4.20 -33.00
C ASN A 646 -12.69 -5.61 -32.40
N LEU A 647 -11.71 -6.47 -32.66
CA LEU A 647 -11.62 -7.85 -32.22
C LEU A 647 -10.75 -7.99 -30.95
N THR A 648 -10.20 -6.88 -30.45
CA THR A 648 -9.32 -6.78 -29.27
C THR A 648 -8.09 -7.70 -29.29
N ASN A 649 -7.73 -8.25 -30.44
CA ASN A 649 -6.60 -9.16 -30.61
C ASN A 649 -5.27 -8.42 -30.92
N SER A 650 -4.18 -9.17 -31.04
CA SER A 650 -2.83 -8.64 -31.29
C SER A 650 -2.61 -8.04 -32.68
N ALA A 651 -3.44 -8.38 -33.68
CA ALA A 651 -3.36 -7.75 -35.01
C ALA A 651 -3.78 -6.26 -34.98
N GLN A 652 -4.40 -5.83 -33.87
CA GLN A 652 -4.92 -4.49 -33.65
C GLN A 652 -4.18 -3.77 -32.51
N ALA A 653 -3.01 -4.28 -32.12
CA ALA A 653 -2.18 -3.75 -31.04
C ALA A 653 -0.80 -3.35 -31.56
N TRP A 654 -0.39 -2.12 -31.21
CA TRP A 654 0.77 -1.44 -31.77
C TRP A 654 1.69 -0.92 -30.68
N LYS A 655 2.99 -1.15 -30.79
CA LYS A 655 4.00 -0.58 -29.89
C LYS A 655 4.43 0.77 -30.44
N VAL A 656 4.17 1.84 -29.68
CA VAL A 656 4.53 3.22 -30.07
C VAL A 656 5.77 3.58 -29.29
N GLU A 657 6.87 3.90 -29.97
CA GLU A 657 8.15 4.18 -29.29
C GLU A 657 8.70 5.53 -29.73
N PRO A 658 9.12 6.39 -28.79
CA PRO A 658 9.71 7.68 -29.14
C PRO A 658 11.03 7.49 -29.90
N VAL A 659 11.25 8.41 -30.82
CA VAL A 659 12.49 8.66 -31.56
C VAL A 659 12.86 10.13 -31.30
N SER A 660 13.92 10.65 -31.89
CA SER A 660 14.34 12.04 -31.73
C SER A 660 13.31 13.04 -32.32
N ASN A 661 13.34 14.29 -31.83
CA ASN A 661 12.56 15.42 -32.34
C ASN A 661 11.04 15.28 -32.22
N GLY A 662 10.55 14.52 -31.24
CA GLY A 662 9.12 14.36 -30.97
C GLY A 662 8.37 13.46 -31.97
N TYR A 663 9.12 12.68 -32.76
CA TYR A 663 8.58 11.65 -33.63
C TYR A 663 8.63 10.27 -32.95
N TYR A 664 7.80 9.37 -33.44
CA TYR A 664 7.60 8.03 -32.93
C TYR A 664 7.66 7.02 -34.06
N ARG A 665 8.16 5.82 -33.77
CA ARG A 665 7.94 4.65 -34.62
C ARG A 665 6.75 3.86 -34.08
N VAL A 666 5.95 3.28 -34.98
CA VAL A 666 4.78 2.47 -34.65
C VAL A 666 5.01 1.05 -35.14
N LEU A 667 5.25 0.13 -34.23
CA LEU A 667 5.65 -1.25 -34.49
C LEU A 667 4.49 -2.22 -34.30
N SER A 668 4.43 -3.29 -35.09
CA SER A 668 3.44 -4.36 -34.87
C SER A 668 3.75 -5.12 -33.58
N SER A 669 2.73 -5.37 -32.73
CA SER A 669 2.91 -6.25 -31.57
C SER A 669 3.17 -7.71 -31.95
N LEU A 670 2.80 -8.12 -33.17
CA LEU A 670 3.06 -9.45 -33.71
C LEU A 670 4.50 -9.62 -34.25
N ASN A 671 5.15 -8.51 -34.62
CA ASN A 671 6.56 -8.49 -35.03
C ASN A 671 7.14 -7.07 -34.90
N THR A 672 7.93 -6.84 -33.85
CA THR A 672 8.47 -5.51 -33.53
C THR A 672 9.63 -5.08 -34.42
N SER A 673 10.11 -5.91 -35.35
CA SER A 673 11.06 -5.50 -36.39
C SER A 673 10.39 -4.79 -37.56
N ARG A 674 9.04 -4.70 -37.57
CA ARG A 674 8.25 -4.12 -38.65
C ARG A 674 7.39 -2.95 -38.16
N SER A 675 7.35 -1.89 -38.95
CA SER A 675 6.65 -0.65 -38.63
C SER A 675 5.57 -0.30 -39.65
N TRP A 676 4.71 0.64 -39.27
CA TRP A 676 3.92 1.40 -40.22
C TRP A 676 4.83 2.09 -41.24
N ASP A 677 4.43 2.07 -42.50
CA ASP A 677 5.20 2.54 -43.64
C ASP A 677 4.28 3.02 -44.77
N VAL A 678 4.78 3.98 -45.56
CA VAL A 678 4.19 4.37 -46.84
C VAL A 678 5.20 4.08 -47.93
N ALA A 679 4.86 3.18 -48.85
CA ALA A 679 5.81 2.68 -49.85
C ALA A 679 6.47 3.81 -50.64
N ASN A 680 7.80 3.78 -50.73
CA ASN A 680 8.63 4.79 -51.40
C ASN A 680 8.40 6.23 -50.88
N CYS A 681 7.86 6.38 -49.67
CA CYS A 681 7.49 7.64 -49.05
C CYS A 681 6.55 8.52 -49.93
N VAL A 682 5.65 7.91 -50.71
CA VAL A 682 4.72 8.61 -51.60
C VAL A 682 3.54 9.20 -50.80
N MET A 683 3.57 10.51 -50.53
CA MET A 683 2.59 11.21 -49.66
C MET A 683 1.39 11.85 -50.39
N ASP A 684 1.16 11.52 -51.67
CA ASP A 684 0.04 12.05 -52.46
C ASP A 684 -1.31 11.36 -52.18
N GLY A 685 -1.31 10.33 -51.31
CA GLY A 685 -2.49 9.54 -50.94
C GLY A 685 -2.89 8.46 -51.93
N SER A 686 -2.08 8.20 -52.98
CA SER A 686 -2.25 7.08 -53.91
C SER A 686 -1.75 5.75 -53.33
N VAL A 687 -0.80 5.80 -52.41
CA VAL A 687 -0.22 4.65 -51.71
C VAL A 687 -0.80 4.55 -50.28
N PRO A 688 -1.38 3.40 -49.90
CA PRO A 688 -1.92 3.21 -48.55
C PRO A 688 -0.82 2.89 -47.54
N LEU A 689 -1.18 2.97 -46.26
CA LEU A 689 -0.35 2.52 -45.15
C LEU A 689 -0.16 1.00 -45.22
N GLN A 690 1.08 0.55 -45.05
CA GLN A 690 1.47 -0.86 -45.08
C GLN A 690 2.41 -1.20 -43.92
N LEU A 691 2.62 -2.49 -43.70
CA LEU A 691 3.65 -3.00 -42.81
C LEU A 691 4.95 -3.23 -43.60
N TRP A 692 6.07 -2.68 -43.13
CA TRP A 692 7.38 -2.88 -43.73
C TRP A 692 8.48 -3.07 -42.68
N ASP A 693 9.66 -3.55 -43.07
CA ASP A 693 10.80 -3.61 -42.16
C ASP A 693 11.21 -2.20 -41.73
N TYR A 694 11.52 -2.03 -40.43
CA TYR A 694 11.88 -0.72 -39.89
C TYR A 694 13.32 -0.35 -40.26
N TYR A 695 13.46 0.72 -41.04
CA TYR A 695 14.74 1.33 -41.44
C TYR A 695 14.93 2.74 -40.85
N GLY A 696 13.94 3.26 -40.13
CA GLY A 696 14.01 4.60 -39.53
C GLY A 696 13.92 5.74 -40.55
N THR A 697 13.35 5.49 -41.73
CA THR A 697 13.13 6.53 -42.75
C THR A 697 11.99 7.46 -42.36
N SER A 698 11.93 8.66 -42.94
CA SER A 698 10.89 9.65 -42.62
C SER A 698 9.45 9.21 -42.89
N CYS A 699 9.22 8.20 -43.73
CA CYS A 699 7.88 7.64 -43.97
C CYS A 699 7.49 6.51 -42.98
N GLN A 700 8.34 6.25 -41.99
CA GLN A 700 8.11 5.30 -40.88
C GLN A 700 8.06 6.00 -39.52
N LEU A 701 8.09 7.34 -39.52
CA LEU A 701 8.15 8.17 -38.34
C LEU A 701 6.95 9.12 -38.29
N PHE A 702 6.31 9.15 -37.12
CA PHE A 702 5.00 9.76 -36.93
C PHE A 702 5.00 10.68 -35.73
N LYS A 703 4.26 11.78 -35.79
CA LYS A 703 4.03 12.65 -34.63
C LYS A 703 2.57 12.57 -34.22
N PHE A 704 2.32 12.28 -32.95
CA PHE A 704 0.98 12.19 -32.38
C PHE A 704 0.57 13.55 -31.83
N ASN A 705 -0.18 14.31 -32.62
CA ASN A 705 -0.66 15.63 -32.25
C ASN A 705 -1.95 15.49 -31.43
N TYR A 706 -1.85 15.69 -30.12
CA TYR A 706 -2.99 15.61 -29.20
C TYR A 706 -4.01 16.73 -29.48
N ILE A 707 -5.28 16.35 -29.58
CA ILE A 707 -6.41 17.27 -29.81
C ILE A 707 -7.18 17.50 -28.50
N SER A 708 -7.69 16.43 -27.92
CA SER A 708 -8.50 16.43 -26.68
C SER A 708 -8.70 15.00 -26.17
N THR A 709 -9.23 14.82 -24.96
CA THR A 709 -9.68 13.51 -24.47
C THR A 709 -11.11 13.27 -24.94
N SER A 710 -11.43 12.06 -25.40
CA SER A 710 -12.83 11.73 -25.70
C SER A 710 -13.65 11.71 -24.40
N SER A 711 -14.60 12.64 -24.26
CA SER A 711 -15.72 12.42 -23.35
C SER A 711 -16.45 11.17 -23.84
N ALA A 712 -16.65 10.20 -22.95
CA ALA A 712 -17.42 9.01 -23.26
C ALA A 712 -18.72 9.44 -23.96
N ARG A 713 -18.93 8.98 -25.20
CA ARG A 713 -20.19 9.18 -25.91
C ARG A 713 -21.27 8.42 -25.14
N VAL A 714 -21.89 9.09 -24.18
CA VAL A 714 -23.17 8.67 -23.60
C VAL A 714 -24.23 9.10 -24.60
N SER A 715 -24.38 8.33 -25.69
CA SER A 715 -25.56 8.41 -26.52
C SER A 715 -26.67 7.60 -25.86
N GLY A 716 -27.57 8.30 -25.17
CA GLY A 716 -28.98 7.93 -25.12
C GLY A 716 -29.37 6.62 -24.42
N ALA A 717 -29.00 6.47 -23.15
CA ALA A 717 -29.87 5.82 -22.17
C ALA A 717 -29.70 6.56 -20.84
N ALA A 718 -30.65 7.44 -20.56
CA ALA A 718 -30.70 8.18 -19.31
C ALA A 718 -30.74 7.22 -18.11
N THR A 719 -29.80 7.42 -17.19
CA THR A 719 -30.05 7.47 -15.75
C THR A 719 -30.95 6.37 -15.18
N LEU A 720 -30.40 5.18 -14.91
CA LEU A 720 -30.78 4.33 -13.78
C LEU A 720 -29.61 3.41 -13.39
N LEU A 721 -28.54 3.98 -12.82
CA LEU A 721 -27.88 3.28 -11.73
C LEU A 721 -28.54 3.83 -10.47
N ALA A 722 -29.61 3.15 -10.05
CA ALA A 722 -30.19 3.38 -8.75
C ALA A 722 -29.08 3.16 -7.71
N GLU A 723 -29.00 4.07 -6.75
CA GLU A 723 -28.40 3.79 -5.45
C GLU A 723 -28.89 2.43 -4.96
N GLU A 724 -27.99 1.62 -4.41
CA GLU A 724 -28.38 0.50 -3.57
C GLU A 724 -29.23 1.04 -2.42
N ALA A 725 -30.55 0.95 -2.57
CA ALA A 725 -31.41 0.79 -1.44
C ALA A 725 -31.04 -0.55 -0.80
N ASP A 726 -30.34 -0.48 0.34
CA ASP A 726 -30.15 -1.58 1.27
C ASP A 726 -31.53 -2.01 1.81
N THR A 727 -32.22 -2.82 1.03
CA THR A 727 -33.36 -3.62 1.47
C THR A 727 -33.05 -5.08 1.21
N GLN A 728 -32.31 -5.71 2.13
CA GLN A 728 -32.31 -7.15 2.45
C GLN A 728 -32.69 -8.19 1.35
N GLN A 729 -32.28 -8.05 0.09
CA GLN A 729 -32.55 -9.03 -0.97
C GLN A 729 -31.25 -9.62 -1.51
N GLU A 730 -31.13 -10.93 -1.43
CA GLU A 730 -29.92 -11.69 -1.74
C GLU A 730 -30.06 -12.38 -3.12
N LEU A 731 -29.19 -12.02 -4.08
CA LEU A 731 -29.05 -12.69 -5.39
C LEU A 731 -27.79 -13.57 -5.38
N MET A 732 -27.97 -14.89 -5.35
CA MET A 732 -26.89 -15.87 -5.49
C MET A 732 -26.86 -16.46 -6.91
N VAL A 733 -25.65 -16.63 -7.45
CA VAL A 733 -25.41 -17.18 -8.79
C VAL A 733 -24.35 -18.28 -8.66
N TYR A 734 -24.67 -19.50 -9.08
CA TYR A 734 -23.76 -20.65 -8.99
C TYR A 734 -23.96 -21.65 -10.15
N PRO A 735 -22.91 -22.18 -10.79
CA PRO A 735 -21.49 -21.86 -10.56
C PRO A 735 -21.14 -20.47 -11.13
N ASN A 736 -20.22 -19.76 -10.47
CA ASN A 736 -19.65 -18.51 -10.95
C ASN A 736 -18.19 -18.40 -10.47
N PRO A 737 -17.18 -18.66 -11.32
CA PRO A 737 -17.28 -18.85 -12.78
C PRO A 737 -18.00 -20.14 -13.22
N SER A 738 -18.66 -20.09 -14.38
CA SER A 738 -19.27 -21.25 -15.07
C SER A 738 -18.38 -21.74 -16.21
N HIS A 739 -18.26 -23.05 -16.43
CA HIS A 739 -17.42 -23.61 -17.51
C HIS A 739 -18.18 -23.82 -18.84
N SER A 740 -19.50 -23.56 -18.85
CA SER A 740 -20.38 -23.90 -19.98
C SER A 740 -21.40 -22.82 -20.29
N GLY A 741 -21.32 -21.67 -19.62
CA GLY A 741 -22.35 -20.63 -19.69
C GLY A 741 -23.67 -21.03 -19.02
N GLU A 742 -23.69 -22.12 -18.23
CA GLU A 742 -24.83 -22.50 -17.41
C GLU A 742 -24.73 -21.91 -16.00
N PHE A 743 -25.81 -21.28 -15.52
CA PHE A 743 -25.89 -20.65 -14.20
C PHE A 743 -27.17 -21.09 -13.48
N ASN A 744 -27.12 -21.25 -12.17
CA ASN A 744 -28.31 -21.35 -11.33
C ASN A 744 -28.44 -20.08 -10.49
N LEU A 745 -29.64 -19.52 -10.47
CA LEU A 745 -30.00 -18.33 -9.72
C LEU A 745 -30.82 -18.73 -8.49
N VAL A 746 -30.44 -18.17 -7.34
CA VAL A 746 -31.28 -18.17 -6.14
C VAL A 746 -31.55 -16.71 -5.79
N VAL A 747 -32.81 -16.32 -5.92
CA VAL A 747 -33.27 -14.95 -5.67
C VAL A 747 -34.22 -14.99 -4.49
N LYS A 748 -33.83 -14.37 -3.38
CA LYS A 748 -34.67 -14.33 -2.17
C LYS A 748 -35.83 -13.33 -2.37
N ASP A 749 -37.03 -13.71 -1.95
CA ASP A 749 -38.24 -12.87 -1.94
C ASP A 749 -38.71 -12.37 -3.33
N MET A 750 -38.42 -13.13 -4.41
CA MET A 750 -39.01 -12.95 -5.75
C MET A 750 -39.47 -14.28 -6.34
N ASP A 751 -40.78 -14.44 -6.57
CA ASP A 751 -41.35 -15.69 -7.13
C ASP A 751 -41.27 -15.77 -8.66
N ASN A 752 -41.26 -14.62 -9.34
CA ASN A 752 -41.14 -14.50 -10.79
C ASN A 752 -40.25 -13.29 -11.13
N TYR A 753 -39.32 -13.48 -12.07
CA TYR A 753 -38.41 -12.42 -12.51
C TYR A 753 -37.89 -12.62 -13.94
N ASP A 754 -37.49 -11.53 -14.58
CA ASP A 754 -36.81 -11.52 -15.86
C ASP A 754 -35.29 -11.44 -15.66
N VAL A 755 -34.52 -12.08 -16.53
CA VAL A 755 -33.05 -12.09 -16.51
C VAL A 755 -32.53 -11.50 -17.81
N THR A 756 -31.60 -10.55 -17.70
CA THR A 756 -30.84 -10.00 -18.82
C THR A 756 -29.35 -10.07 -18.52
N ILE A 757 -28.53 -10.54 -19.46
CA ILE A 757 -27.06 -10.51 -19.34
C ILE A 757 -26.49 -9.53 -20.35
N PHE A 758 -25.59 -8.68 -19.88
CA PHE A 758 -24.90 -7.66 -20.66
C PHE A 758 -23.41 -7.96 -20.79
N SER A 759 -22.80 -7.53 -21.89
CA SER A 759 -21.35 -7.32 -21.97
C SER A 759 -20.89 -6.25 -20.97
N THR A 760 -19.58 -6.19 -20.69
CA THR A 760 -18.98 -5.13 -19.84
C THR A 760 -19.16 -3.72 -20.40
N VAL A 761 -19.53 -3.59 -21.68
CA VAL A 761 -19.83 -2.30 -22.34
C VAL A 761 -21.34 -2.06 -22.52
N GLY A 762 -22.20 -2.84 -21.85
CA GLY A 762 -23.64 -2.58 -21.77
C GLY A 762 -24.50 -3.13 -22.90
N LYS A 763 -23.93 -3.86 -23.87
CA LYS A 763 -24.72 -4.59 -24.90
C LYS A 763 -25.44 -5.80 -24.29
N VAL A 764 -26.73 -5.96 -24.54
CA VAL A 764 -27.51 -7.17 -24.18
C VAL A 764 -27.03 -8.38 -24.98
N LEU A 765 -26.72 -9.48 -24.29
CA LEU A 765 -26.21 -10.73 -24.85
C LEU A 765 -27.15 -11.91 -24.63
N PHE A 766 -27.99 -11.88 -23.59
CA PHE A 766 -28.95 -12.93 -23.27
C PHE A 766 -30.15 -12.35 -22.53
N GLU A 767 -31.35 -12.85 -22.82
CA GLU A 767 -32.59 -12.48 -22.14
C GLU A 767 -33.48 -13.70 -21.91
N GLN A 768 -34.11 -13.77 -20.74
CA GLN A 768 -35.10 -14.78 -20.41
C GLN A 768 -36.15 -14.20 -19.46
N THR A 769 -37.42 -14.27 -19.85
CA THR A 769 -38.53 -13.68 -19.08
C THR A 769 -39.32 -14.72 -18.29
N GLY A 770 -39.89 -14.31 -17.16
CA GLY A 770 -40.80 -15.15 -16.36
C GLY A 770 -40.13 -16.37 -15.71
N VAL A 771 -38.90 -16.22 -15.25
CA VAL A 771 -38.14 -17.25 -14.52
C VAL A 771 -38.72 -17.38 -13.11
N LYS A 772 -39.05 -18.62 -12.72
CA LYS A 772 -39.56 -18.94 -11.37
C LYS A 772 -38.43 -19.18 -10.38
N SER A 773 -38.65 -18.83 -9.11
CA SER A 773 -37.67 -18.97 -8.02
C SER A 773 -37.15 -20.40 -7.80
N ASP A 774 -37.95 -21.42 -8.11
CA ASP A 774 -37.61 -22.85 -8.01
C ASP A 774 -37.00 -23.43 -9.29
N ALA A 775 -36.90 -22.64 -10.37
CA ALA A 775 -36.48 -23.07 -11.70
C ALA A 775 -35.38 -22.20 -12.32
N GLY A 776 -34.60 -21.47 -11.50
CA GLY A 776 -33.61 -20.46 -11.89
C GLY A 776 -32.37 -20.94 -12.68
N ARG A 777 -32.46 -22.01 -13.46
CA ARG A 777 -31.36 -22.50 -14.31
C ARG A 777 -31.37 -21.75 -15.65
N LEU A 778 -30.27 -21.07 -15.94
CA LEU A 778 -29.96 -20.40 -17.19
C LEU A 778 -28.98 -21.23 -18.00
N ASN A 779 -29.23 -21.41 -19.29
CA ASN A 779 -28.26 -21.91 -20.26
C ASN A 779 -28.07 -20.82 -21.31
N THR A 780 -26.94 -20.10 -21.21
CA THR A 780 -26.76 -18.82 -21.91
C THR A 780 -25.97 -18.95 -23.21
N GLY A 781 -25.21 -20.04 -23.39
CA GLY A 781 -24.33 -20.24 -24.55
C GLY A 781 -23.25 -19.16 -24.71
N LEU A 782 -22.99 -18.35 -23.68
CA LEU A 782 -21.99 -17.31 -23.71
C LEU A 782 -20.58 -17.89 -23.85
N ALA A 783 -19.74 -17.22 -24.63
CA ALA A 783 -18.33 -17.56 -24.76
C ALA A 783 -17.56 -17.27 -23.46
N GLU A 784 -16.31 -17.72 -23.37
CA GLU A 784 -15.40 -17.36 -22.27
C GLU A 784 -15.30 -15.84 -22.13
N GLY A 785 -15.51 -15.32 -20.92
CA GLY A 785 -15.55 -13.88 -20.70
C GLY A 785 -16.25 -13.44 -19.41
N VAL A 786 -16.26 -12.13 -19.19
CA VAL A 786 -16.90 -11.47 -18.03
C VAL A 786 -18.15 -10.73 -18.50
N TYR A 787 -19.24 -10.88 -17.74
CA TYR A 787 -20.54 -10.32 -18.07
C TYR A 787 -21.25 -9.74 -16.83
N ILE A 788 -22.29 -8.93 -17.05
CA ILE A 788 -23.16 -8.40 -15.99
C ILE A 788 -24.53 -9.06 -16.12
N LEU A 789 -24.95 -9.79 -15.10
CA LEU A 789 -26.29 -10.36 -14.99
C LEU A 789 -27.21 -9.39 -14.24
N GLN A 790 -28.39 -9.16 -14.77
CA GLN A 790 -29.47 -8.40 -14.16
C GLN A 790 -30.67 -9.31 -13.96
N VAL A 791 -31.28 -9.22 -12.79
CA VAL A 791 -32.58 -9.83 -12.46
C VAL A 791 -33.57 -8.70 -12.19
N LYS A 792 -34.74 -8.74 -12.84
CA LYS A 792 -35.80 -7.76 -12.67
C LYS A 792 -37.10 -8.47 -12.28
N GLY A 793 -37.55 -8.28 -11.05
CA GLY A 793 -38.83 -8.79 -10.56
C GLY A 793 -39.77 -7.65 -10.17
N GLU A 794 -40.95 -8.00 -9.64
CA GLU A 794 -41.93 -7.03 -9.14
C GLU A 794 -41.39 -6.16 -7.99
N ASN A 795 -40.44 -6.71 -7.21
CA ASN A 795 -39.86 -6.06 -6.04
C ASN A 795 -38.57 -5.26 -6.31
N GLY A 796 -38.11 -5.17 -7.57
CA GLY A 796 -36.95 -4.35 -7.94
C GLY A 796 -36.00 -5.00 -8.94
N ILE A 797 -34.82 -4.38 -9.09
CA ILE A 797 -33.74 -4.83 -9.97
C ILE A 797 -32.53 -5.20 -9.10
N LEU A 798 -31.98 -6.39 -9.32
CA LEU A 798 -30.74 -6.87 -8.72
C LEU A 798 -29.70 -7.11 -9.83
N THR A 799 -28.41 -6.87 -9.55
CA THR A 799 -27.34 -7.11 -10.52
C THR A 799 -26.17 -7.88 -9.92
N LYS A 800 -25.46 -8.67 -10.74
CA LYS A 800 -24.29 -9.44 -10.32
C LYS A 800 -23.33 -9.67 -11.48
N LYS A 801 -22.03 -9.54 -11.21
CA LYS A 801 -20.97 -9.93 -12.16
C LYS A 801 -20.93 -11.46 -12.28
N ILE A 802 -20.89 -11.97 -13.51
CA ILE A 802 -20.76 -13.40 -13.81
C ILE A 802 -19.58 -13.63 -14.76
N GLN A 803 -18.98 -14.81 -14.69
CA GLN A 803 -17.84 -15.21 -15.51
C GLN A 803 -18.09 -16.57 -16.16
N VAL A 804 -17.72 -16.69 -17.44
CA VAL A 804 -17.62 -17.96 -18.15
C VAL A 804 -16.14 -18.26 -18.39
N ASN A 805 -15.70 -19.45 -17.99
CA ASN A 805 -14.34 -19.98 -18.17
C ASN A 805 -14.30 -21.07 -19.23
#